data_AF-A0A848G113-F1
#
_entry.id   AF-A0A848G113-F1
#
_cell.length_a   1.000
_cell.length_b   1.000
_cell.length_c   1.000
_cell.angle_alpha   90.00
_cell.angle_beta   90.00
_cell.angle_gamma   90.00
#
_symmetry.space_group_name_H-M   'P 1'
#
loop_
_entity.id
_entity.type
_entity.pdbx_description
1 polymer ?
#
loop_
_entity_poly.entity_id
_entity_poly.type
_entity_poly.pdbx_seq_one_letter_code
_entity_poly.pdbx_strand_id
1 'polypeptide(L)'
;MSLEFTGERFLPECEGEIIYEHWHRYLFARAHVAGLRVLDVASGEGYGSALLAEQAASVVGVDISAEAVGHAVQRYGQRANLRYVKASCDSIPLPDASFDVIVSFETIEHMVAHAAFMDEVDRLLAPGGLFIISSPNRVEYSERRGYHNPHHLRELDREELRALLAPHFPGQTWFAQRPCFHSLVWPLGQPAANVEVVAVDGDTALPPELYFLVCCAREQGRLDGITPTLSLVADREHSVYAEWSRTYAENRELHARLAAVAQAGSGQPGAALRRAAGPVQLHAVHDFGGGVVQWLNDFCAADATRTNLVLKPWSLSHAYAEGLVLYDGRAPGRPLRLIRLARPMQATDEHHPEYQQALADILRDFQVSAILVSSFIGHALDILTTGLPTLVINHDFYPACPAINLYFNEVCTRCDAARLADCAAHNPDFNSPYRVFPVEQRLRIREGLARLLQTHAVTMVVPTDSVRRHLVGIVPALGALRFETIPHGRAPALRPVAPPARGDGARLRILVLGIQSVTKGMKLLFEVLPELTGFADLYLVGAKEAGELFRYRPGVQVVDEYRLEDLPAIVDGIAPDCGLLLSTWPETFSYTLSELLQMHIPPLATRVGGFADRIRDGEDGILFDPDRASLLACLRAIDADRGRLARIRAAVEVLPVRSLADMVADYHRLLPLPAGELMIPAAGPSDPATDSLLAALHSWKGARSLGVRLDMKEGRLREVHEALERLRGEAEGLRAALRERDQHIAEIHASTSWRVSRPLRWLGLCMKRLRG
;
A
#
# COMPACT_ATOMS: atom_id res chain seq x y z
N MET A 1 27.18 -11.23 -15.14
CA MET A 1 26.06 -11.24 -14.17
C MET A 1 25.03 -10.26 -14.71
N SER A 2 23.73 -10.56 -14.66
CA SER A 2 22.70 -9.59 -15.07
C SER A 2 22.43 -8.63 -13.92
N LEU A 3 22.47 -7.32 -14.18
CA LEU A 3 21.98 -6.31 -13.24
C LEU A 3 20.46 -6.42 -13.13
N GLU A 4 19.92 -6.30 -11.93
CA GLU A 4 18.48 -6.27 -11.68
C GLU A 4 17.95 -4.83 -11.81
N PHE A 5 16.77 -4.66 -12.43
CA PHE A 5 16.12 -3.35 -12.54
C PHE A 5 15.43 -2.99 -11.22
N THR A 6 15.97 -2.00 -10.51
CA THR A 6 15.45 -1.53 -9.22
C THR A 6 14.59 -0.27 -9.31
N GLY A 7 14.46 0.33 -10.51
CA GLY A 7 13.86 1.66 -10.72
C GLY A 7 14.82 2.83 -10.48
N GLU A 8 15.99 2.59 -9.88
CA GLU A 8 17.02 3.61 -9.65
C GLU A 8 17.84 3.92 -10.91
N ARG A 9 18.03 2.93 -11.79
CA ARG A 9 18.85 3.03 -13.00
C ARG A 9 18.11 2.41 -14.18
N PHE A 10 18.19 3.07 -15.32
CA PHE A 10 17.70 2.52 -16.58
C PHE A 10 18.57 1.34 -17.05
N LEU A 11 17.92 0.27 -17.51
CA LEU A 11 18.56 -0.85 -18.21
C LEU A 11 18.03 -0.92 -19.65
N PRO A 12 18.87 -1.22 -20.66
CA PRO A 12 18.41 -1.36 -22.05
C PRO A 12 17.35 -2.45 -22.26
N GLU A 13 17.24 -3.41 -21.34
CA GLU A 13 16.23 -4.46 -21.32
C GLU A 13 14.88 -4.01 -20.76
N CYS A 14 14.75 -2.77 -20.26
CA CYS A 14 13.47 -2.21 -19.87
C CYS A 14 12.52 -2.11 -21.07
N GLU A 15 11.21 -2.24 -20.81
CA GLU A 15 10.13 -2.03 -21.79
C GLU A 15 9.42 -0.69 -21.51
N GLY A 16 8.61 -0.19 -22.46
CA GLY A 16 7.83 1.04 -22.29
C GLY A 16 8.54 2.37 -22.60
N GLU A 17 7.92 3.47 -22.16
CA GLU A 17 8.30 4.85 -22.54
C GLU A 17 9.69 5.29 -22.05
N ILE A 18 10.16 4.70 -20.94
CA ILE A 18 11.46 5.00 -20.33
C ILE A 18 12.63 4.78 -21.28
N ILE A 19 12.52 3.83 -22.22
CA ILE A 19 13.52 3.61 -23.27
C ILE A 19 13.70 4.88 -24.10
N TYR A 20 12.59 5.48 -24.54
CA TYR A 20 12.60 6.62 -25.45
C TYR A 20 13.14 7.87 -24.75
N GLU A 21 12.81 8.05 -23.47
CA GLU A 21 13.35 9.13 -22.63
C GLU A 21 14.89 9.11 -22.63
N HIS A 22 15.44 7.95 -22.28
CA HIS A 22 16.86 7.77 -22.10
C HIS A 22 17.64 7.74 -23.41
N TRP A 23 17.20 6.94 -24.39
CA TRP A 23 17.88 6.83 -25.68
C TRP A 23 17.93 8.15 -26.44
N HIS A 24 16.86 8.95 -26.38
CA HIS A 24 16.81 10.23 -27.10
C HIS A 24 17.86 11.21 -26.61
N ARG A 25 18.11 11.30 -25.29
CA ARG A 25 19.16 12.17 -24.73
C ARG A 25 20.55 11.76 -25.18
N TYR A 26 20.87 10.47 -25.15
CA TYR A 26 22.17 9.97 -25.61
C TYR A 26 22.34 10.10 -27.14
N LEU A 27 21.29 9.87 -27.94
CA LEU A 27 21.32 10.10 -29.38
C LEU A 27 21.50 11.58 -29.73
N PHE A 28 20.86 12.46 -28.99
CA PHE A 28 21.04 13.91 -29.08
C PHE A 28 22.50 14.28 -28.79
N ALA A 29 23.04 13.85 -27.64
CA ALA A 29 24.43 14.12 -27.29
C ALA A 29 25.43 13.52 -28.27
N ARG A 30 25.16 12.34 -28.84
CA ARG A 30 26.03 11.68 -29.83
C ARG A 30 26.28 12.56 -31.06
N ALA A 31 25.33 13.42 -31.45
CA ALA A 31 25.50 14.35 -32.56
C ALA A 31 26.57 15.43 -32.30
N HIS A 32 27.04 15.58 -31.05
CA HIS A 32 27.95 16.63 -30.61
C HIS A 32 29.32 16.13 -30.12
N VAL A 33 29.60 14.82 -30.22
CA VAL A 33 30.84 14.21 -29.68
C VAL A 33 31.84 13.74 -30.72
N ALA A 34 31.58 13.92 -32.01
CA ALA A 34 32.41 13.38 -33.09
C ALA A 34 33.90 13.78 -32.95
N GLY A 35 34.78 12.80 -32.77
CA GLY A 35 36.22 13.01 -32.62
C GLY A 35 36.67 13.68 -31.32
N LEU A 36 35.80 13.80 -30.31
CA LEU A 36 36.07 14.51 -29.05
C LEU A 36 36.33 13.54 -27.88
N ARG A 37 36.97 14.06 -26.81
CA ARG A 37 37.13 13.35 -25.53
C ARG A 37 35.91 13.60 -24.65
N VAL A 38 35.20 12.53 -24.30
CA VAL A 38 33.91 12.60 -23.60
C VAL A 38 33.99 11.98 -22.22
N LEU A 39 33.39 12.65 -21.24
CA LEU A 39 33.08 12.10 -19.93
C LEU A 39 31.57 11.90 -19.80
N ASP A 40 31.16 10.70 -19.39
CA ASP A 40 29.78 10.36 -19.06
C ASP A 40 29.67 10.15 -17.55
N VAL A 41 29.07 11.12 -16.85
CA VAL A 41 28.98 11.14 -15.39
C VAL A 41 27.66 10.53 -14.94
N ALA A 42 27.75 9.57 -14.02
CA ALA A 42 26.67 8.64 -13.65
C ALA A 42 26.21 7.77 -14.83
N SER A 43 27.19 7.13 -15.48
CA SER A 43 27.01 6.30 -16.67
C SER A 43 26.13 5.05 -16.47
N GLY A 44 25.77 4.71 -15.23
CA GLY A 44 24.90 3.59 -14.91
C GLY A 44 25.48 2.26 -15.38
N GLU A 45 24.67 1.48 -16.10
CA GLU A 45 25.10 0.18 -16.63
C GLU A 45 25.99 0.28 -17.88
N GLY A 46 26.10 1.47 -18.47
CA GLY A 46 27.12 1.81 -19.47
C GLY A 46 26.68 1.90 -20.94
N TYR A 47 25.42 1.57 -21.32
CA TYR A 47 24.99 1.67 -22.74
C TYR A 47 25.17 3.06 -23.33
N GLY A 48 24.93 4.12 -22.54
CA GLY A 48 25.01 5.51 -22.97
C GLY A 48 26.44 5.88 -23.39
N SER A 49 27.41 5.60 -22.52
CA SER A 49 28.84 5.74 -22.83
C SER A 49 29.24 4.94 -24.06
N ALA A 50 28.69 3.74 -24.21
CA ALA A 50 28.87 2.92 -25.40
C ALA A 50 28.32 3.62 -26.66
N LEU A 51 27.11 4.16 -26.62
CA LEU A 51 26.51 4.86 -27.75
C LEU A 51 27.34 6.08 -28.17
N LEU A 52 27.87 6.84 -27.21
CA LEU A 52 28.74 7.99 -27.47
C LEU A 52 30.07 7.58 -28.10
N ALA A 53 30.63 6.44 -27.69
CA ALA A 53 31.90 5.92 -28.20
C ALA A 53 31.86 5.54 -29.69
N GLU A 54 30.68 5.45 -30.30
CA GLU A 54 30.55 5.21 -31.75
C GLU A 54 31.05 6.40 -32.59
N GLN A 55 31.05 7.61 -32.04
CA GLN A 55 31.51 8.82 -32.73
C GLN A 55 32.67 9.54 -32.02
N ALA A 56 32.78 9.37 -30.70
CA ALA A 56 33.82 10.02 -29.90
C ALA A 56 35.23 9.46 -30.14
N ALA A 57 36.25 10.31 -29.98
CA ALA A 57 37.64 9.87 -29.99
C ALA A 57 37.96 8.99 -28.77
N SER A 58 37.40 9.32 -27.61
CA SER A 58 37.48 8.50 -26.40
C SER A 58 36.35 8.83 -25.43
N VAL A 59 35.81 7.83 -24.74
CA VAL A 59 34.79 7.99 -23.69
C VAL A 59 35.26 7.39 -22.38
N VAL A 60 35.06 8.13 -21.30
CA VAL A 60 35.19 7.63 -19.93
C VAL A 60 33.82 7.67 -19.27
N GLY A 61 33.28 6.51 -18.91
CA GLY A 61 32.06 6.41 -18.09
C GLY A 61 32.43 6.37 -16.60
N VAL A 62 31.75 7.16 -15.77
CA VAL A 62 31.94 7.19 -14.32
C VAL A 62 30.65 6.83 -13.60
N ASP A 63 30.72 5.93 -12.63
CA ASP A 63 29.59 5.62 -11.75
C ASP A 63 30.08 5.29 -10.33
N ILE A 64 29.25 5.57 -9.31
CA ILE A 64 29.57 5.30 -7.91
C ILE A 64 29.47 3.80 -7.58
N SER A 65 28.62 3.07 -8.31
CA SER A 65 28.37 1.65 -8.10
C SER A 65 29.48 0.79 -8.71
N ALA A 66 30.20 0.08 -7.85
CA ALA A 66 31.21 -0.89 -8.29
C ALA A 66 30.60 -2.02 -9.13
N GLU A 67 29.35 -2.39 -8.84
CA GLU A 67 28.62 -3.42 -9.57
C GLU A 67 28.25 -2.96 -10.98
N ALA A 68 27.73 -1.73 -11.11
CA ALA A 68 27.37 -1.16 -12.40
C ALA A 68 28.60 -0.97 -13.31
N VAL A 69 29.70 -0.46 -12.74
CA VAL A 69 31.00 -0.37 -13.45
C VAL A 69 31.49 -1.75 -13.87
N GLY A 70 31.41 -2.75 -12.99
CA GLY A 70 31.81 -4.13 -13.31
C GLY A 70 31.00 -4.72 -14.47
N HIS A 71 29.69 -4.49 -14.47
CA HIS A 71 28.80 -4.87 -15.57
C HIS A 71 29.15 -4.14 -16.87
N ALA A 72 29.31 -2.82 -16.82
CA ALA A 72 29.63 -1.98 -17.98
C ALA A 72 30.94 -2.41 -18.65
N VAL A 73 31.98 -2.70 -17.86
CA VAL A 73 33.25 -3.25 -18.34
C VAL A 73 33.04 -4.61 -18.99
N GLN A 74 32.27 -5.51 -18.37
CA GLN A 74 32.01 -6.84 -18.91
C GLN A 74 31.25 -6.77 -20.25
N ARG A 75 30.25 -5.88 -20.35
CA ARG A 75 29.31 -5.81 -21.47
C ARG A 75 29.82 -4.97 -22.64
N TYR A 76 30.45 -3.83 -22.37
CA TYR A 76 30.83 -2.83 -23.38
C TYR A 76 32.35 -2.59 -23.47
N GLY A 77 33.14 -3.05 -22.50
CA GLY A 77 34.57 -2.74 -22.36
C GLY A 77 35.50 -3.32 -23.43
N GLN A 78 34.98 -4.05 -24.43
CA GLN A 78 35.76 -4.53 -25.57
C GLN A 78 36.13 -3.42 -26.57
N ARG A 79 35.54 -2.23 -26.46
CA ARG A 79 35.79 -1.10 -27.34
C ARG A 79 37.07 -0.37 -26.93
N ALA A 80 38.00 -0.20 -27.86
CA ALA A 80 39.34 0.36 -27.59
C ALA A 80 39.31 1.82 -27.10
N ASN A 81 38.27 2.58 -27.43
CA ASN A 81 38.09 3.99 -27.08
C ASN A 81 37.13 4.22 -25.89
N LEU A 82 36.78 3.17 -25.13
CA LEU A 82 35.82 3.25 -24.03
C LEU A 82 36.39 2.59 -22.77
N ARG A 83 36.30 3.29 -21.64
CA ARG A 83 36.65 2.72 -20.33
C ARG A 83 35.69 3.24 -19.24
N TYR A 84 35.55 2.46 -18.17
CA TYR A 84 34.71 2.83 -17.03
C TYR A 84 35.54 2.97 -15.75
N VAL A 85 35.18 3.92 -14.90
CA VAL A 85 35.88 4.24 -13.65
C VAL A 85 34.86 4.35 -12.52
N LYS A 86 35.13 3.69 -11.40
CA LYS A 86 34.34 3.89 -10.19
C LYS A 86 34.75 5.19 -9.51
N ALA A 87 33.85 6.17 -9.45
CA ALA A 87 34.07 7.40 -8.70
C ALA A 87 32.73 8.08 -8.33
N SER A 88 32.79 8.98 -7.35
CA SER A 88 31.65 9.83 -7.01
C SER A 88 31.60 11.03 -7.97
N CYS A 89 30.41 11.54 -8.26
CA CYS A 89 30.24 12.66 -9.20
C CYS A 89 30.87 13.98 -8.71
N ASP A 90 31.06 14.13 -7.40
CA ASP A 90 31.71 15.28 -6.75
C ASP A 90 33.22 15.09 -6.53
N SER A 91 33.79 13.93 -6.90
CA SER A 91 35.22 13.65 -6.76
C SER A 91 35.66 12.54 -7.73
N ILE A 92 35.95 12.94 -8.96
CA ILE A 92 36.36 12.09 -10.08
C ILE A 92 37.89 12.16 -10.24
N PRO A 93 38.62 11.04 -10.11
CA PRO A 93 40.09 11.01 -10.11
C PRO A 93 40.67 11.10 -11.53
N LEU A 94 40.34 12.16 -12.25
CA LEU A 94 40.77 12.47 -13.61
C LEU A 94 41.39 13.88 -13.67
N PRO A 95 42.32 14.13 -14.62
CA PRO A 95 43.02 15.42 -14.70
C PRO A 95 42.07 16.57 -15.04
N ASP A 96 42.39 17.77 -14.58
CA ASP A 96 41.70 19.01 -14.94
C ASP A 96 41.68 19.22 -16.46
N ALA A 97 40.64 19.89 -16.96
CA ALA A 97 40.50 20.28 -18.37
C ALA A 97 40.74 19.14 -19.38
N SER A 98 40.41 17.90 -19.01
CA SER A 98 40.73 16.70 -19.79
C SER A 98 39.63 16.27 -20.76
N PHE A 99 38.45 16.90 -20.71
CA PHE A 99 37.30 16.53 -21.54
C PHE A 99 36.77 17.70 -22.37
N ASP A 100 36.48 17.41 -23.63
CA ASP A 100 35.92 18.37 -24.58
C ASP A 100 34.38 18.40 -24.47
N VAL A 101 33.77 17.27 -24.08
CA VAL A 101 32.35 17.16 -23.77
C VAL A 101 32.14 16.39 -22.47
N ILE A 102 31.26 16.88 -21.60
CA ILE A 102 30.77 16.16 -20.43
C ILE A 102 29.27 15.98 -20.59
N VAL A 103 28.74 14.78 -20.31
CA VAL A 103 27.31 14.51 -20.25
C VAL A 103 26.92 13.98 -18.88
N SER A 104 25.71 14.28 -18.43
CA SER A 104 25.11 13.71 -17.21
C SER A 104 23.58 13.79 -17.32
N PHE A 105 22.91 12.64 -17.32
CA PHE A 105 21.47 12.58 -17.53
C PHE A 105 20.77 11.96 -16.33
N GLU A 106 19.70 12.61 -15.88
CA GLU A 106 18.87 12.17 -14.75
C GLU A 106 19.72 11.78 -13.53
N THR A 107 20.57 12.71 -13.11
CA THR A 107 21.58 12.49 -12.05
C THR A 107 21.49 13.53 -10.95
N ILE A 108 21.27 14.80 -11.30
CA ILE A 108 21.32 15.91 -10.34
C ILE A 108 20.28 15.75 -9.24
N GLU A 109 19.12 15.20 -9.58
CA GLU A 109 18.00 14.92 -8.69
C GLU A 109 18.30 13.83 -7.66
N HIS A 110 19.30 12.98 -7.90
CA HIS A 110 19.71 11.88 -7.02
C HIS A 110 20.75 12.30 -5.98
N MET A 111 21.16 13.58 -5.93
CA MET A 111 22.21 14.06 -5.05
C MET A 111 21.76 15.28 -4.24
N VAL A 112 22.46 15.57 -3.14
CA VAL A 112 22.25 16.78 -2.32
C VAL A 112 23.35 17.81 -2.58
N ALA A 113 24.56 17.36 -2.91
CA ALA A 113 25.76 18.17 -3.09
C ALA A 113 25.87 18.77 -4.52
N HIS A 114 24.80 19.43 -5.00
CA HIS A 114 24.72 19.96 -6.37
C HIS A 114 25.89 20.90 -6.71
N ALA A 115 26.29 21.77 -5.78
CA ALA A 115 27.40 22.70 -5.99
C ALA A 115 28.74 21.99 -6.20
N ALA A 116 29.04 20.97 -5.38
CA ALA A 116 30.29 20.22 -5.50
C ALA A 116 30.36 19.43 -6.82
N PHE A 117 29.22 18.90 -7.28
CA PHE A 117 29.14 18.30 -8.61
C PHE A 117 29.42 19.32 -9.73
N MET A 118 28.92 20.56 -9.61
CA MET A 118 29.20 21.61 -10.59
C MET A 118 30.64 22.09 -10.57
N ASP A 119 31.25 22.23 -9.39
CA ASP A 119 32.69 22.50 -9.26
C ASP A 119 33.53 21.42 -9.97
N GLU A 120 33.12 20.15 -9.84
CA GLU A 120 33.83 19.03 -10.42
C GLU A 120 33.68 18.95 -11.96
N VAL A 121 32.46 19.20 -12.47
CA VAL A 121 32.23 19.32 -13.91
C VAL A 121 33.04 20.48 -14.50
N ASP A 122 33.05 21.63 -13.84
CA ASP A 122 33.84 22.80 -14.27
C ASP A 122 35.34 22.49 -14.27
N ARG A 123 35.87 21.84 -13.23
CA ARG A 123 37.29 21.43 -13.16
C ARG A 123 37.70 20.53 -14.33
N LEU A 124 36.85 19.57 -14.70
CA LEU A 124 37.16 18.56 -15.71
C LEU A 124 36.95 19.06 -17.15
N LEU A 125 36.07 20.03 -17.35
CA LEU A 125 35.72 20.55 -18.67
C LEU A 125 36.81 21.47 -19.23
N ALA A 126 37.31 21.16 -20.43
CA ALA A 126 38.25 22.00 -21.15
C ALA A 126 37.69 23.42 -21.38
N PRO A 127 38.53 24.48 -21.50
CA PRO A 127 38.09 25.87 -21.61
C PRO A 127 36.97 26.13 -22.65
N GLY A 128 37.02 25.47 -23.82
CA GLY A 128 35.99 25.53 -24.87
C GLY A 128 35.03 24.35 -24.91
N GLY A 129 34.94 23.58 -23.82
CA GLY A 129 34.14 22.37 -23.74
C GLY A 129 32.64 22.60 -23.66
N LEU A 130 31.88 21.53 -23.89
CA LEU A 130 30.43 21.49 -23.82
C LEU A 130 29.97 20.59 -22.67
N PHE A 131 29.08 21.08 -21.82
CA PHE A 131 28.39 20.25 -20.83
C PHE A 131 26.94 20.04 -21.25
N ILE A 132 26.45 18.80 -21.25
CA ILE A 132 25.05 18.48 -21.57
C ILE A 132 24.43 17.77 -20.37
N ILE A 133 23.40 18.39 -19.80
CA ILE A 133 22.72 17.89 -18.59
C ILE A 133 21.22 17.71 -18.82
N SER A 134 20.63 16.68 -18.22
CA SER A 134 19.17 16.57 -18.08
C SER A 134 18.71 16.52 -16.64
N SER A 135 17.46 16.93 -16.40
CA SER A 135 16.80 16.87 -15.11
C SER A 135 15.28 16.78 -15.32
N PRO A 136 14.55 16.05 -14.47
CA PRO A 136 13.10 16.12 -14.43
C PRO A 136 12.66 17.54 -14.07
N ASN A 137 11.56 17.99 -14.67
CA ASN A 137 10.90 19.24 -14.29
C ASN A 137 10.00 18.97 -13.08
N ARG A 138 10.46 19.30 -11.86
CA ARG A 138 9.73 19.06 -10.60
C ARG A 138 8.23 19.37 -10.66
N VAL A 139 7.87 20.50 -11.28
CA VAL A 139 6.48 20.98 -11.39
C VAL A 139 5.60 20.02 -12.20
N GLU A 140 6.11 19.51 -13.33
CA GLU A 140 5.36 18.60 -14.21
C GLU A 140 5.55 17.12 -13.83
N TYR A 141 6.75 16.75 -13.40
CA TYR A 141 7.15 15.37 -13.10
C TYR A 141 6.57 14.88 -11.77
N SER A 142 6.66 15.69 -10.72
CA SER A 142 6.23 15.31 -9.37
C SER A 142 4.95 16.01 -8.92
N GLU A 143 4.93 17.35 -8.93
CA GLU A 143 3.83 18.12 -8.31
C GLU A 143 2.49 17.91 -9.03
N ARG A 144 2.46 18.09 -10.36
CA ARG A 144 1.22 17.95 -11.15
C ARG A 144 0.77 16.49 -11.29
N ARG A 145 1.70 15.54 -11.40
CA ARG A 145 1.40 14.10 -11.53
C ARG A 145 1.06 13.45 -10.19
N GLY A 146 1.42 14.07 -9.06
CA GLY A 146 1.36 13.43 -7.75
C GLY A 146 2.27 12.20 -7.66
N TYR A 147 3.33 12.17 -8.48
CA TYR A 147 4.29 11.08 -8.58
C TYR A 147 5.53 11.43 -7.73
N HIS A 148 6.15 10.44 -7.10
CA HIS A 148 7.35 10.65 -6.29
C HIS A 148 8.32 9.49 -6.52
N ASN A 149 9.45 9.77 -7.18
CA ASN A 149 10.51 8.79 -7.34
C ASN A 149 11.31 8.69 -6.01
N PRO A 150 11.33 7.53 -5.32
CA PRO A 150 12.02 7.38 -4.04
C PRO A 150 13.55 7.57 -4.12
N HIS A 151 14.11 7.57 -5.32
CA HIS A 151 15.55 7.78 -5.55
C HIS A 151 15.91 9.25 -5.79
N HIS A 152 14.93 10.13 -6.02
CA HIS A 152 15.18 11.56 -6.18
C HIS A 152 15.28 12.21 -4.79
N LEU A 153 16.49 12.65 -4.43
CA LEU A 153 16.76 13.36 -3.18
C LEU A 153 16.32 14.83 -3.29
N ARG A 154 16.49 15.44 -4.46
CA ARG A 154 16.12 16.84 -4.70
C ARG A 154 15.92 17.15 -6.19
N GLU A 155 14.66 17.21 -6.61
CA GLU A 155 14.32 17.73 -7.93
C GLU A 155 14.37 19.26 -7.96
N LEU A 156 14.78 19.82 -9.10
CA LEU A 156 14.84 21.26 -9.32
C LEU A 156 13.76 21.69 -10.31
N ASP A 157 13.21 22.88 -10.11
CA ASP A 157 12.50 23.56 -11.20
C ASP A 157 13.48 24.26 -12.16
N ARG A 158 12.92 24.87 -13.21
CA ARG A 158 13.69 25.54 -14.26
C ARG A 158 14.59 26.66 -13.73
N GLU A 159 14.08 27.48 -12.80
CA GLU A 159 14.80 28.64 -12.29
C GLU A 159 15.91 28.20 -11.32
N GLU A 160 15.65 27.18 -10.51
CA GLU A 160 16.64 26.59 -9.62
C GLU A 160 17.79 25.93 -10.39
N LEU A 161 17.48 25.15 -11.44
CA LEU A 161 18.51 24.54 -12.29
C LEU A 161 19.32 25.61 -13.03
N ARG A 162 18.67 26.66 -13.53
CA ARG A 162 19.35 27.80 -14.16
C ARG A 162 20.30 28.50 -13.21
N ALA A 163 19.85 28.76 -11.97
CA ALA A 163 20.66 29.41 -10.94
C ALA A 163 21.86 28.56 -10.51
N LEU A 164 21.73 27.23 -10.54
CA LEU A 164 22.82 26.30 -10.27
C LEU A 164 23.87 26.31 -11.40
N LEU A 165 23.45 26.35 -12.66
CA LEU A 165 24.34 26.26 -13.82
C LEU A 165 25.06 27.58 -14.12
N ALA A 166 24.40 28.72 -13.92
CA ALA A 166 24.88 30.03 -14.37
C ALA A 166 26.27 30.47 -13.83
N PRO A 167 26.67 30.18 -12.58
CA PRO A 167 27.99 30.57 -12.06
C PRO A 167 29.16 29.94 -12.82
N HIS A 168 28.98 28.72 -13.34
CA HIS A 168 30.02 27.98 -14.07
C HIS A 168 29.84 28.11 -15.58
N PHE A 169 28.58 28.10 -16.05
CA PHE A 169 28.21 28.06 -17.45
C PHE A 169 27.15 29.13 -17.76
N PRO A 170 27.59 30.39 -17.99
CA PRO A 170 26.68 31.47 -18.33
C PRO A 170 26.03 31.28 -19.71
N GLY A 171 26.67 30.54 -20.62
CA GLY A 171 26.09 30.15 -21.90
C GLY A 171 25.19 28.93 -21.76
N GLN A 172 23.91 29.04 -22.13
CA GLN A 172 22.94 27.95 -21.99
C GLN A 172 21.94 27.91 -23.17
N THR A 173 21.74 26.72 -23.75
CA THR A 173 20.67 26.43 -24.71
C THR A 173 19.77 25.35 -24.14
N TRP A 174 18.47 25.64 -24.01
CA TRP A 174 17.50 24.80 -23.31
C TRP A 174 16.60 24.06 -24.31
N PHE A 175 16.37 22.77 -24.04
CA PHE A 175 15.48 21.89 -24.76
C PHE A 175 14.46 21.27 -23.80
N ALA A 176 13.24 21.12 -24.30
CA ALA A 176 12.17 20.40 -23.64
C ALA A 176 12.13 18.95 -24.15
N GLN A 177 11.95 17.99 -23.26
CA GLN A 177 11.68 16.61 -23.64
C GLN A 177 10.39 16.13 -23.00
N ARG A 178 9.58 15.46 -23.82
CA ARG A 178 8.42 14.71 -23.39
C ARG A 178 8.15 13.57 -24.38
N PRO A 179 8.20 12.30 -23.95
CA PRO A 179 7.69 11.20 -24.76
C PRO A 179 6.21 11.41 -25.01
N CYS A 180 5.82 11.35 -26.28
CA CYS A 180 4.44 11.55 -26.71
C CYS A 180 4.13 10.59 -27.85
N PHE A 181 2.90 10.09 -27.89
CA PHE A 181 2.40 9.28 -28.99
C PHE A 181 1.79 10.18 -30.08
N HIS A 182 2.38 10.20 -31.27
CA HIS A 182 1.94 11.03 -32.39
C HIS A 182 1.79 10.23 -33.68
N SER A 183 0.85 10.64 -34.54
CA SER A 183 0.74 10.16 -35.92
C SER A 183 1.53 11.09 -36.85
N LEU A 184 2.45 10.54 -37.64
CA LEU A 184 3.31 11.30 -38.56
C LEU A 184 2.87 11.09 -40.02
N VAL A 185 2.89 12.16 -40.82
CA VAL A 185 2.63 12.12 -42.27
C VAL A 185 3.80 12.81 -42.99
N TRP A 186 4.42 12.14 -43.96
CA TRP A 186 5.55 12.67 -44.72
C TRP A 186 5.48 12.27 -46.20
N PRO A 187 6.12 13.01 -47.11
CA PRO A 187 6.15 12.67 -48.53
C PRO A 187 7.02 11.43 -48.81
N LEU A 188 6.52 10.51 -49.62
CA LEU A 188 7.30 9.34 -50.05
C LEU A 188 8.47 9.77 -50.94
N GLY A 189 9.66 9.25 -50.66
CA GLY A 189 10.85 9.42 -51.51
C GLY A 189 11.63 10.73 -51.34
N GLN A 190 11.26 11.60 -50.39
CA GLN A 190 12.02 12.81 -50.08
C GLN A 190 11.98 13.12 -48.57
N PRO A 191 13.03 13.74 -47.98
CA PRO A 191 13.02 14.14 -46.58
C PRO A 191 11.93 15.17 -46.27
N ALA A 192 11.32 15.09 -45.09
CA ALA A 192 10.46 16.15 -44.60
C ALA A 192 11.32 17.39 -44.26
N ALA A 193 11.05 18.52 -44.91
CA ALA A 193 11.83 19.75 -44.72
C ALA A 193 11.24 20.66 -43.63
N ASN A 194 9.96 20.52 -43.31
CA ASN A 194 9.23 21.31 -42.32
C ASN A 194 8.43 20.40 -41.39
N VAL A 195 8.23 20.84 -40.15
CA VAL A 195 7.34 20.18 -39.19
C VAL A 195 6.09 21.05 -39.03
N GLU A 196 4.92 20.45 -39.21
CA GLU A 196 3.62 21.06 -38.91
C GLU A 196 2.95 20.27 -37.79
N VAL A 197 2.39 20.96 -36.81
CA VAL A 197 1.58 20.37 -35.73
C VAL A 197 0.11 20.58 -36.07
N VAL A 198 -0.64 19.49 -36.18
CA VAL A 198 -2.08 19.50 -36.47
C VAL A 198 -2.84 18.95 -35.28
N ALA A 199 -3.85 19.68 -34.81
CA ALA A 199 -4.64 19.36 -33.62
C ALA A 199 -6.11 19.11 -33.94
N VAL A 200 -6.74 18.17 -33.22
CA VAL A 200 -8.15 17.77 -33.45
C VAL A 200 -9.12 18.89 -33.05
N ASP A 201 -8.81 19.59 -31.96
CA ASP A 201 -9.56 20.71 -31.41
C ASP A 201 -9.01 22.09 -31.83
N GLY A 202 -7.95 22.09 -32.63
CA GLY A 202 -7.26 23.30 -33.09
C GLY A 202 -6.18 23.83 -32.16
N ASP A 203 -5.92 23.20 -31.01
CA ASP A 203 -4.82 23.60 -30.12
C ASP A 203 -3.49 22.96 -30.54
N THR A 204 -2.65 23.78 -31.18
CA THR A 204 -1.34 23.34 -31.72
C THR A 204 -0.19 23.47 -30.72
N ALA A 205 -0.48 23.84 -29.46
CA ALA A 205 0.54 23.94 -28.43
C ALA A 205 1.17 22.58 -28.12
N LEU A 206 2.50 22.56 -28.05
CA LEU A 206 3.21 21.38 -27.55
C LEU A 206 2.94 21.20 -26.05
N PRO A 207 2.84 19.96 -25.56
CA PRO A 207 2.59 19.69 -24.15
C PRO A 207 3.75 20.21 -23.28
N PRO A 208 3.48 20.55 -22.00
CA PRO A 208 4.51 21.03 -21.07
C PRO A 208 5.69 20.07 -20.95
N GLU A 209 6.88 20.60 -20.78
CA GLU A 209 8.12 19.84 -20.68
C GLU A 209 8.16 18.96 -19.43
N LEU A 210 8.39 17.66 -19.64
CA LEU A 210 8.52 16.70 -18.55
C LEU A 210 9.96 16.68 -18.00
N TYR A 211 10.93 16.86 -18.90
CA TYR A 211 12.34 16.96 -18.58
C TYR A 211 12.97 18.16 -19.29
N PHE A 212 13.98 18.73 -18.64
CA PHE A 212 14.90 19.67 -19.24
C PHE A 212 16.09 18.92 -19.82
N LEU A 213 16.57 19.36 -20.98
CA LEU A 213 17.88 19.00 -21.52
C LEU A 213 18.60 20.31 -21.85
N VAL A 214 19.78 20.52 -21.28
CA VAL A 214 20.47 21.81 -21.32
C VAL A 214 21.89 21.62 -21.85
N CYS A 215 22.24 22.36 -22.90
CA CYS A 215 23.61 22.49 -23.39
C CYS A 215 24.24 23.72 -22.76
N CYS A 216 25.35 23.53 -22.05
CA CYS A 216 26.02 24.51 -21.22
C CYS A 216 27.46 24.74 -21.69
N ALA A 217 27.90 26.01 -21.70
CA ALA A 217 29.27 26.38 -22.01
C ALA A 217 29.69 27.65 -21.24
N ARG A 218 31.00 27.86 -21.10
CA ARG A 218 31.56 29.07 -20.49
C ARG A 218 31.36 30.31 -21.36
N GLU A 219 31.28 30.13 -22.67
CA GLU A 219 31.06 31.18 -23.65
C GLU A 219 29.87 30.85 -24.52
N GLN A 220 28.93 31.80 -24.68
CA GLN A 220 27.71 31.59 -25.49
C GLN A 220 28.05 31.20 -26.94
N GLY A 221 29.12 31.73 -27.51
CA GLY A 221 29.54 31.42 -28.89
C GLY A 221 29.83 29.94 -29.15
N ARG A 222 30.15 29.15 -28.11
CA ARG A 222 30.31 27.69 -28.24
C ARG A 222 29.00 26.99 -28.61
N LEU A 223 27.87 27.59 -28.25
CA LEU A 223 26.52 27.05 -28.44
C LEU A 223 25.90 27.48 -29.78
N ASP A 224 26.50 28.39 -30.54
CA ASP A 224 25.98 28.87 -31.82
C ASP A 224 25.82 27.74 -32.86
N GLY A 225 26.62 26.68 -32.73
CA GLY A 225 26.53 25.47 -33.55
C GLY A 225 25.47 24.46 -33.10
N ILE A 226 24.77 24.71 -31.99
CA ILE A 226 23.71 23.84 -31.46
C ILE A 226 22.36 24.41 -31.93
N THR A 227 21.87 23.91 -33.05
CA THR A 227 20.63 24.40 -33.66
C THR A 227 19.40 23.94 -32.84
N PRO A 228 18.51 24.86 -32.43
CA PRO A 228 17.26 24.51 -31.75
C PRO A 228 16.31 23.84 -32.75
N THR A 229 16.36 22.51 -32.83
CA THR A 229 15.55 21.68 -33.72
C THR A 229 14.63 20.77 -32.92
N LEU A 230 13.45 20.50 -33.46
CA LEU A 230 12.62 19.40 -32.96
C LEU A 230 13.23 18.09 -33.46
N SER A 231 13.60 17.20 -32.54
CA SER A 231 14.12 15.88 -32.87
C SER A 231 13.12 14.80 -32.46
N LEU A 232 12.96 13.79 -33.31
CA LEU A 232 12.10 12.63 -33.09
C LEU A 232 12.98 11.40 -32.95
N VAL A 233 12.85 10.67 -31.84
CA VAL A 233 13.45 9.34 -31.72
C VAL A 233 12.46 8.30 -32.23
N ALA A 234 12.93 7.44 -33.13
CA ALA A 234 12.16 6.33 -33.66
C ALA A 234 13.00 5.06 -33.61
N ASP A 235 12.35 3.94 -33.37
CA ASP A 235 12.94 2.61 -33.41
C ASP A 235 12.30 1.81 -34.54
N ARG A 236 13.07 0.92 -35.18
CA ARG A 236 12.60 0.16 -36.35
C ARG A 236 11.51 -0.85 -36.01
N GLU A 237 11.40 -1.22 -34.74
CA GLU A 237 10.45 -2.23 -34.25
C GLU A 237 9.15 -1.60 -33.74
N HIS A 238 9.07 -0.26 -33.66
CA HIS A 238 7.94 0.45 -33.05
C HIS A 238 7.58 -0.14 -31.68
N SER A 239 8.58 -0.46 -30.86
CA SER A 239 8.48 -1.30 -29.66
C SER A 239 7.37 -0.84 -28.71
N VAL A 240 7.30 0.47 -28.40
CA VAL A 240 6.23 1.04 -27.56
C VAL A 240 4.85 0.95 -28.21
N TYR A 241 4.75 1.09 -29.54
CA TYR A 241 3.48 0.93 -30.25
C TYR A 241 3.07 -0.54 -30.35
N ALA A 242 4.03 -1.46 -30.50
CA ALA A 242 3.79 -2.90 -30.54
C ALA A 242 3.33 -3.41 -29.17
N GLU A 243 3.94 -2.92 -28.08
CA GLU A 243 3.51 -3.16 -26.71
C GLU A 243 2.12 -2.58 -26.46
N TRP A 244 1.88 -1.30 -26.78
CA TRP A 244 0.57 -0.69 -26.66
C TRP A 244 -0.50 -1.44 -27.47
N SER A 245 -0.21 -1.80 -28.72
CA SER A 245 -1.13 -2.54 -29.59
C SER A 245 -1.39 -3.94 -29.07
N ARG A 246 -0.39 -4.61 -28.49
CA ARG A 246 -0.53 -5.92 -27.86
C ARG A 246 -1.38 -5.83 -26.60
N THR A 247 -1.04 -4.94 -25.67
CA THR A 247 -1.81 -4.68 -24.45
C THR A 247 -3.24 -4.26 -24.77
N TYR A 248 -3.43 -3.45 -25.81
CA TYR A 248 -4.74 -3.04 -26.28
C TYR A 248 -5.51 -4.20 -26.95
N ALA A 249 -4.85 -5.06 -27.73
CA ALA A 249 -5.45 -6.25 -28.33
C ALA A 249 -5.81 -7.30 -27.28
N GLU A 250 -4.94 -7.55 -26.30
CA GLU A 250 -5.17 -8.43 -25.16
C GLU A 250 -6.34 -7.92 -24.32
N ASN A 251 -6.38 -6.62 -24.01
CA ASN A 251 -7.51 -6.01 -23.32
C ASN A 251 -8.79 -6.07 -24.16
N ARG A 252 -8.72 -5.83 -25.47
CA ARG A 252 -9.87 -5.94 -26.38
C ARG A 252 -10.38 -7.38 -26.49
N GLU A 253 -9.49 -8.36 -26.54
CA GLU A 253 -9.84 -9.78 -26.57
C GLU A 253 -10.40 -10.25 -25.23
N LEU A 254 -9.87 -9.76 -24.11
CA LEU A 254 -10.45 -9.93 -22.79
C LEU A 254 -11.86 -9.34 -22.75
N HIS A 255 -12.04 -8.08 -23.21
CA HIS A 255 -13.33 -7.42 -23.30
C HIS A 255 -14.30 -8.11 -24.27
N ALA A 256 -13.84 -8.67 -25.38
CA ALA A 256 -14.64 -9.40 -26.35
C ALA A 256 -15.08 -10.77 -25.81
N ARG A 257 -14.18 -11.49 -25.13
CA ARG A 257 -14.52 -12.73 -24.39
C ARG A 257 -15.51 -12.42 -23.28
N LEU A 258 -15.32 -11.34 -22.53
CA LEU A 258 -16.25 -10.87 -21.50
C LEU A 258 -17.62 -10.45 -22.06
N ALA A 259 -17.65 -9.83 -23.24
CA ALA A 259 -18.90 -9.50 -23.94
C ALA A 259 -19.64 -10.76 -24.41
N ALA A 260 -18.90 -11.80 -24.86
CA ALA A 260 -19.47 -13.09 -25.23
C ALA A 260 -20.02 -13.86 -24.01
N VAL A 261 -19.35 -13.82 -22.85
CA VAL A 261 -19.92 -14.33 -21.59
C VAL A 261 -21.17 -13.55 -21.18
N ALA A 262 -21.16 -12.24 -21.34
CA ALA A 262 -22.27 -11.38 -20.94
C ALA A 262 -23.55 -11.54 -21.79
N GLN A 263 -23.43 -12.02 -23.03
CA GLN A 263 -24.60 -12.34 -23.86
C GLN A 263 -25.22 -13.72 -23.55
N ALA A 264 -24.46 -14.63 -22.94
CA ALA A 264 -24.94 -15.96 -22.58
C ALA A 264 -25.77 -16.00 -21.27
N GLY A 265 -25.65 -14.98 -20.41
CA GLY A 265 -26.16 -15.00 -19.03
C GLY A 265 -27.62 -14.55 -18.79
N SER A 266 -28.40 -14.18 -19.81
CA SER A 266 -29.73 -13.61 -19.61
C SER A 266 -30.90 -14.60 -19.67
N GLY A 267 -30.64 -15.91 -19.77
CA GLY A 267 -31.69 -16.91 -19.66
C GLY A 267 -31.17 -18.30 -19.37
N GLN A 268 -31.56 -18.89 -18.23
CA GLN A 268 -31.59 -20.34 -18.11
C GLN A 268 -33.05 -20.81 -18.20
N PRO A 269 -33.48 -21.39 -19.34
CA PRO A 269 -34.69 -22.19 -19.38
C PRO A 269 -34.38 -23.57 -18.76
N GLY A 270 -35.11 -23.92 -17.70
CA GLY A 270 -35.18 -25.30 -17.19
C GLY A 270 -34.07 -25.75 -16.23
N ALA A 271 -33.66 -24.92 -15.27
CA ALA A 271 -32.75 -25.37 -14.21
C ALA A 271 -33.38 -26.54 -13.42
N ALA A 272 -32.64 -27.64 -13.28
CA ALA A 272 -33.06 -28.77 -12.43
C ALA A 272 -33.35 -28.26 -11.01
N LEU A 273 -34.41 -28.76 -10.39
CA LEU A 273 -34.74 -28.40 -9.01
C LEU A 273 -34.04 -29.36 -8.04
N ARG A 274 -33.59 -28.84 -6.90
CA ARG A 274 -33.08 -29.62 -5.77
C ARG A 274 -33.86 -29.30 -4.51
N ARG A 275 -33.85 -30.24 -3.57
CA ARG A 275 -34.43 -30.04 -2.24
C ARG A 275 -33.55 -29.10 -1.42
N ALA A 276 -34.16 -28.08 -0.83
CA ALA A 276 -33.53 -27.20 0.15
C ALA A 276 -33.33 -27.94 1.49
N ALA A 277 -32.31 -27.58 2.26
CA ALA A 277 -32.07 -28.16 3.59
C ALA A 277 -33.14 -27.76 4.63
N GLY A 278 -33.87 -26.69 4.34
CA GLY A 278 -34.90 -26.07 5.16
C GLY A 278 -35.22 -24.68 4.60
N PRO A 279 -35.69 -23.75 5.44
CA PRO A 279 -35.99 -22.38 5.02
C PRO A 279 -34.79 -21.73 4.34
N VAL A 280 -35.05 -20.93 3.32
CA VAL A 280 -34.00 -20.30 2.52
C VAL A 280 -33.76 -18.88 3.03
N GLN A 281 -32.50 -18.55 3.30
CA GLN A 281 -32.09 -17.19 3.68
C GLN A 281 -30.98 -16.69 2.76
N LEU A 282 -31.03 -15.39 2.45
CA LEU A 282 -30.11 -14.74 1.53
C LEU A 282 -29.12 -13.86 2.31
N HIS A 283 -27.83 -14.17 2.18
CA HIS A 283 -26.74 -13.38 2.72
C HIS A 283 -26.21 -12.42 1.66
N ALA A 284 -26.22 -11.13 1.93
CA ALA A 284 -25.56 -10.12 1.08
C ALA A 284 -24.22 -9.71 1.71
N VAL A 285 -23.14 -9.89 0.95
CA VAL A 285 -21.75 -9.74 1.40
C VAL A 285 -20.88 -9.19 0.28
N HIS A 286 -19.87 -8.42 0.64
CA HIS A 286 -18.81 -8.02 -0.29
C HIS A 286 -17.78 -9.14 -0.52
N ASP A 287 -16.87 -8.93 -1.45
CA ASP A 287 -15.93 -9.96 -1.92
C ASP A 287 -14.45 -9.66 -1.59
N PHE A 288 -14.20 -8.91 -0.51
CA PHE A 288 -12.83 -8.48 -0.13
C PHE A 288 -12.13 -9.43 0.84
N GLY A 289 -12.79 -10.52 1.25
CA GLY A 289 -12.26 -11.44 2.25
C GLY A 289 -12.37 -10.88 3.68
N GLY A 290 -11.46 -11.30 4.56
CA GLY A 290 -11.39 -10.84 5.94
C GLY A 290 -12.44 -11.44 6.87
N GLY A 291 -12.72 -10.75 7.98
CA GLY A 291 -13.57 -11.24 9.07
C GLY A 291 -15.03 -11.48 8.66
N VAL A 292 -15.55 -10.70 7.69
CA VAL A 292 -16.92 -10.86 7.16
C VAL A 292 -17.06 -12.19 6.43
N VAL A 293 -16.14 -12.49 5.51
CA VAL A 293 -16.14 -13.73 4.74
C VAL A 293 -15.87 -14.93 5.66
N GLN A 294 -14.98 -14.78 6.65
CA GLN A 294 -14.76 -15.82 7.66
C GLN A 294 -16.05 -16.12 8.43
N TRP A 295 -16.74 -15.08 8.94
CA TRP A 295 -18.00 -15.24 9.66
C TRP A 295 -19.05 -15.94 8.79
N LEU A 296 -19.20 -15.51 7.54
CA LEU A 296 -20.17 -16.10 6.61
C LEU A 296 -19.90 -17.59 6.37
N ASN A 297 -18.64 -17.94 6.12
CA ASN A 297 -18.24 -19.34 5.89
C ASN A 297 -18.51 -20.18 7.13
N ASP A 298 -18.12 -19.68 8.30
CA ASP A 298 -18.34 -20.35 9.58
C ASP A 298 -19.83 -20.52 9.88
N PHE A 299 -20.65 -19.49 9.60
CA PHE A 299 -22.10 -19.54 9.74
C PHE A 299 -22.72 -20.58 8.80
N CYS A 300 -22.39 -20.54 7.50
CA CYS A 300 -22.96 -21.46 6.51
C CYS A 300 -22.54 -22.92 6.75
N ALA A 301 -21.32 -23.13 7.24
CA ALA A 301 -20.84 -24.44 7.63
C ALA A 301 -21.62 -24.99 8.83
N ALA A 302 -21.84 -24.17 9.86
CA ALA A 302 -22.52 -24.58 11.08
C ALA A 302 -24.06 -24.68 10.95
N ASP A 303 -24.70 -23.85 10.12
CA ASP A 303 -26.15 -23.86 9.94
C ASP A 303 -26.60 -24.98 8.98
N ALA A 304 -26.95 -26.12 9.56
CA ALA A 304 -27.44 -27.30 8.84
C ALA A 304 -28.95 -27.36 8.66
N THR A 305 -29.71 -26.48 9.32
CA THR A 305 -31.18 -26.52 9.32
C THR A 305 -31.80 -25.55 8.32
N ARG A 306 -31.01 -24.64 7.76
CA ARG A 306 -31.43 -23.68 6.73
C ARG A 306 -30.58 -23.79 5.48
N THR A 307 -31.15 -23.33 4.36
CA THR A 307 -30.40 -23.16 3.12
C THR A 307 -29.84 -21.74 3.09
N ASN A 308 -28.52 -21.63 3.04
CA ASN A 308 -27.81 -20.36 3.02
C ASN A 308 -27.42 -20.00 1.59
N LEU A 309 -28.08 -19.01 1.00
CA LEU A 309 -27.69 -18.46 -0.29
C LEU A 309 -26.82 -17.23 -0.08
N VAL A 310 -25.81 -17.04 -0.91
CA VAL A 310 -24.83 -15.96 -0.77
C VAL A 310 -24.81 -15.12 -2.04
N LEU A 311 -25.20 -13.86 -1.93
CA LEU A 311 -25.15 -12.87 -3.01
C LEU A 311 -23.89 -12.01 -2.85
N LYS A 312 -23.00 -12.08 -3.84
CA LYS A 312 -21.75 -11.30 -3.90
C LYS A 312 -21.76 -10.39 -5.12
N PRO A 313 -21.24 -9.16 -5.01
CA PRO A 313 -20.95 -8.35 -6.19
C PRO A 313 -19.73 -8.90 -6.93
N TRP A 314 -19.67 -8.68 -8.24
CA TRP A 314 -18.47 -8.89 -9.05
C TRP A 314 -18.15 -7.67 -9.88
N SER A 315 -16.86 -7.47 -10.16
CA SER A 315 -16.37 -6.35 -10.98
C SER A 315 -14.99 -6.70 -11.55
N LEU A 316 -14.75 -6.27 -12.79
CA LEU A 316 -13.48 -6.30 -13.50
C LEU A 316 -12.96 -4.88 -13.80
N SER A 317 -13.49 -3.88 -13.09
CA SER A 317 -13.04 -2.50 -13.18
C SER A 317 -12.85 -1.91 -11.78
N HIS A 318 -12.70 -0.57 -11.71
CA HIS A 318 -12.66 0.17 -10.46
C HIS A 318 -14.04 0.28 -9.77
N ALA A 319 -15.13 -0.04 -10.48
CA ALA A 319 -16.45 -0.16 -9.88
C ALA A 319 -16.49 -1.31 -8.85
N TYR A 320 -17.46 -1.28 -7.95
CA TYR A 320 -17.62 -2.29 -6.91
C TYR A 320 -18.59 -3.39 -7.30
N ALA A 321 -19.53 -3.09 -8.20
CA ALA A 321 -20.44 -4.07 -8.76
C ALA A 321 -20.73 -3.73 -10.22
N GLU A 322 -20.19 -4.53 -11.14
CA GLU A 322 -20.66 -4.62 -12.54
C GLU A 322 -21.74 -5.71 -12.68
N GLY A 323 -21.88 -6.55 -11.65
CA GLY A 323 -22.94 -7.52 -11.54
C GLY A 323 -22.97 -8.20 -10.19
N LEU A 324 -23.84 -9.21 -10.08
CA LEU A 324 -24.04 -10.02 -8.90
C LEU A 324 -23.84 -11.50 -9.22
N VAL A 325 -23.34 -12.26 -8.25
CA VAL A 325 -23.27 -13.72 -8.31
C VAL A 325 -23.94 -14.30 -7.08
N LEU A 326 -24.85 -15.23 -7.30
CA LEU A 326 -25.53 -15.99 -6.26
C LEU A 326 -24.85 -17.36 -6.13
N TYR A 327 -24.51 -17.76 -4.90
CA TYR A 327 -23.91 -19.05 -4.57
C TYR A 327 -24.74 -19.81 -3.53
N ASP A 328 -24.53 -21.12 -3.45
CA ASP A 328 -24.85 -21.89 -2.25
C ASP A 328 -23.70 -21.73 -1.25
N GLY A 329 -24.00 -21.28 -0.02
CA GLY A 329 -23.01 -21.05 1.03
C GLY A 329 -22.26 -22.32 1.46
N ARG A 330 -22.80 -23.52 1.19
CA ARG A 330 -22.13 -24.81 1.46
C ARG A 330 -21.41 -25.38 0.26
N ALA A 331 -21.66 -24.85 -0.94
CA ALA A 331 -21.00 -25.24 -2.17
C ALA A 331 -20.58 -24.00 -3.00
N PRO A 332 -19.70 -23.14 -2.46
CA PRO A 332 -19.38 -21.84 -3.06
C PRO A 332 -18.59 -21.94 -4.37
N GLY A 333 -18.14 -23.14 -4.77
CA GLY A 333 -17.35 -23.34 -5.98
C GLY A 333 -18.10 -23.14 -7.29
N ARG A 334 -19.45 -23.08 -7.27
CA ARG A 334 -20.25 -22.92 -8.49
C ARG A 334 -21.41 -21.96 -8.29
N PRO A 335 -21.58 -20.96 -9.18
CA PRO A 335 -22.68 -20.02 -9.07
C PRO A 335 -24.01 -20.70 -9.37
N LEU A 336 -25.03 -20.36 -8.59
CA LEU A 336 -26.44 -20.67 -8.84
C LEU A 336 -27.05 -19.69 -9.86
N ARG A 337 -26.56 -18.45 -9.87
CA ARG A 337 -26.99 -17.42 -10.80
C ARG A 337 -25.91 -16.36 -10.97
N LEU A 338 -25.72 -15.91 -12.20
CA LEU A 338 -24.86 -14.78 -12.55
C LEU A 338 -25.76 -13.70 -13.15
N ILE A 339 -25.66 -12.47 -12.64
CA ILE A 339 -26.42 -11.31 -13.10
C ILE A 339 -25.43 -10.23 -13.49
N ARG A 340 -25.63 -9.60 -14.64
CA ARG A 340 -24.93 -8.37 -15.03
C ARG A 340 -25.83 -7.17 -14.79
N LEU A 341 -25.22 -6.10 -14.31
CA LEU A 341 -25.85 -4.78 -14.26
C LEU A 341 -25.33 -3.99 -15.48
N ALA A 342 -26.23 -3.46 -16.29
CA ALA A 342 -25.92 -2.58 -17.41
C ALA A 342 -25.25 -1.30 -16.91
N ARG A 343 -25.74 -0.75 -15.78
CA ARG A 343 -25.07 0.32 -15.04
C ARG A 343 -24.27 -0.26 -13.86
N PRO A 344 -22.93 -0.09 -13.82
CA PRO A 344 -22.15 -0.47 -12.65
C PRO A 344 -22.44 0.40 -11.42
N MET A 345 -22.40 -0.21 -10.24
CA MET A 345 -22.39 0.49 -8.95
C MET A 345 -20.96 0.87 -8.55
N GLN A 346 -20.75 2.17 -8.32
CA GLN A 346 -19.45 2.69 -7.87
C GLN A 346 -19.11 2.28 -6.45
N ALA A 347 -20.09 2.11 -5.57
CA ALA A 347 -19.90 1.55 -4.23
C ALA A 347 -21.23 0.99 -3.70
N THR A 348 -22.17 1.88 -3.40
CA THR A 348 -23.54 1.59 -2.97
C THR A 348 -24.46 2.66 -3.55
N ASP A 349 -25.59 2.21 -4.08
CA ASP A 349 -26.65 3.10 -4.53
C ASP A 349 -27.82 3.08 -3.56
N GLU A 350 -28.52 4.20 -3.43
CA GLU A 350 -29.76 4.27 -2.64
C GLU A 350 -30.87 3.47 -3.33
N HIS A 351 -30.94 3.59 -4.66
CA HIS A 351 -31.86 2.88 -5.52
C HIS A 351 -31.17 2.46 -6.82
N HIS A 352 -31.30 1.19 -7.19
CA HIS A 352 -30.77 0.63 -8.43
C HIS A 352 -31.80 -0.31 -9.07
N PRO A 353 -32.54 0.13 -10.11
CA PRO A 353 -33.64 -0.65 -10.70
C PRO A 353 -33.27 -2.07 -11.11
N GLU A 354 -32.10 -2.26 -11.75
CA GLU A 354 -31.65 -3.58 -12.20
C GLU A 354 -31.28 -4.51 -11.04
N TYR A 355 -30.71 -3.94 -9.96
CA TYR A 355 -30.41 -4.68 -8.73
C TYR A 355 -31.71 -5.09 -8.04
N GLN A 356 -32.68 -4.17 -7.95
CA GLN A 356 -33.99 -4.43 -7.38
C GLN A 356 -34.73 -5.55 -8.15
N GLN A 357 -34.70 -5.50 -9.48
CA GLN A 357 -35.28 -6.54 -10.33
C GLN A 357 -34.58 -7.88 -10.13
N ALA A 358 -33.25 -7.90 -10.18
CA ALA A 358 -32.46 -9.11 -9.96
C ALA A 358 -32.70 -9.72 -8.57
N LEU A 359 -32.81 -8.87 -7.54
CA LEU A 359 -33.15 -9.29 -6.20
C LEU A 359 -34.55 -9.90 -6.16
N ALA A 360 -35.56 -9.23 -6.72
CA ALA A 360 -36.93 -9.76 -6.78
C ALA A 360 -36.99 -11.13 -7.47
N ASP A 361 -36.22 -11.31 -8.55
CA ASP A 361 -36.12 -12.59 -9.25
C ASP A 361 -35.45 -13.68 -8.39
N ILE A 362 -34.37 -13.35 -7.68
CA ILE A 362 -33.74 -14.27 -6.73
C ILE A 362 -34.70 -14.66 -5.61
N LEU A 363 -35.36 -13.68 -4.98
CA LEU A 363 -36.27 -13.92 -3.86
C LEU A 363 -37.41 -14.85 -4.26
N ARG A 364 -38.01 -14.62 -5.43
CA ARG A 364 -39.08 -15.44 -5.98
C ARG A 364 -38.60 -16.83 -6.37
N ASP A 365 -37.54 -16.93 -7.17
CA ASP A 365 -37.14 -18.20 -7.79
C ASP A 365 -36.53 -19.16 -6.76
N PHE A 366 -35.85 -18.63 -5.75
CA PHE A 366 -35.24 -19.43 -4.68
C PHE A 366 -36.08 -19.46 -3.39
N GLN A 367 -37.29 -18.89 -3.41
CA GLN A 367 -38.23 -18.91 -2.28
C GLN A 367 -37.59 -18.39 -0.97
N VAL A 368 -36.84 -17.30 -1.08
CA VAL A 368 -36.11 -16.70 0.04
C VAL A 368 -37.11 -16.19 1.07
N SER A 369 -36.93 -16.60 2.31
CA SER A 369 -37.81 -16.27 3.43
C SER A 369 -37.24 -15.18 4.34
N ALA A 370 -35.94 -14.90 4.26
CA ALA A 370 -35.28 -13.88 5.07
C ALA A 370 -33.97 -13.38 4.46
N ILE A 371 -33.52 -12.21 4.90
CA ILE A 371 -32.30 -11.56 4.39
C ILE A 371 -31.36 -11.22 5.54
N LEU A 372 -30.07 -11.52 5.35
CA LEU A 372 -28.99 -11.18 6.25
C LEU A 372 -27.99 -10.31 5.47
N VAL A 373 -27.91 -9.02 5.79
CA VAL A 373 -27.00 -8.07 5.12
C VAL A 373 -25.79 -7.85 6.00
N SER A 374 -24.64 -8.38 5.59
CA SER A 374 -23.38 -8.26 6.34
C SER A 374 -22.50 -7.10 5.86
N SER A 375 -22.77 -6.58 4.65
CA SER A 375 -22.15 -5.36 4.13
C SER A 375 -22.97 -4.84 2.95
N PHE A 376 -22.93 -3.52 2.75
CA PHE A 376 -23.58 -2.88 1.60
C PHE A 376 -22.62 -2.60 0.44
N ILE A 377 -21.33 -2.89 0.60
CA ILE A 377 -20.33 -2.66 -0.46
C ILE A 377 -20.68 -3.51 -1.69
N GLY A 378 -20.98 -2.86 -2.82
CA GLY A 378 -21.42 -3.51 -4.05
C GLY A 378 -22.90 -3.93 -4.07
N HIS A 379 -23.69 -3.49 -3.07
CA HIS A 379 -25.13 -3.71 -2.97
C HIS A 379 -25.88 -2.37 -2.91
N ALA A 380 -27.10 -2.32 -3.43
CA ALA A 380 -27.98 -1.16 -3.28
C ALA A 380 -28.85 -1.29 -2.01
N LEU A 381 -29.29 -0.15 -1.46
CA LEU A 381 -30.15 -0.12 -0.28
C LEU A 381 -31.56 -0.70 -0.53
N ASP A 382 -31.94 -0.93 -1.80
CA ASP A 382 -33.15 -1.64 -2.19
C ASP A 382 -33.32 -3.00 -1.48
N ILE A 383 -32.24 -3.62 -1.05
CA ILE A 383 -32.31 -4.89 -0.32
C ILE A 383 -33.10 -4.78 1.00
N LEU A 384 -33.21 -3.58 1.57
CA LEU A 384 -33.98 -3.32 2.78
C LEU A 384 -35.48 -3.14 2.53
N THR A 385 -35.91 -2.96 1.27
CA THR A 385 -37.31 -2.65 0.91
C THR A 385 -38.13 -3.86 0.50
N THR A 386 -37.57 -5.06 0.62
CA THR A 386 -38.17 -6.32 0.12
C THR A 386 -39.41 -6.77 0.90
N GLY A 387 -39.64 -6.23 2.09
CA GLY A 387 -40.70 -6.66 2.99
C GLY A 387 -40.43 -7.99 3.72
N LEU A 388 -39.32 -8.66 3.44
CA LEU A 388 -38.91 -9.87 4.16
C LEU A 388 -38.27 -9.53 5.51
N PRO A 389 -38.38 -10.42 6.51
CA PRO A 389 -37.60 -10.33 7.74
C PRO A 389 -36.11 -10.16 7.43
N THR A 390 -35.53 -9.05 7.89
CA THR A 390 -34.17 -8.64 7.52
C THR A 390 -33.33 -8.33 8.75
N LEU A 391 -32.13 -8.91 8.80
CA LEU A 391 -31.09 -8.58 9.76
C LEU A 391 -29.97 -7.82 9.05
N VAL A 392 -29.46 -6.77 9.66
CA VAL A 392 -28.25 -6.08 9.23
C VAL A 392 -27.16 -6.36 10.25
N ILE A 393 -26.08 -7.00 9.82
CA ILE A 393 -25.01 -7.49 10.68
C ILE A 393 -23.80 -6.60 10.49
N ASN A 394 -23.46 -5.83 11.51
CA ASN A 394 -22.41 -4.82 11.44
C ASN A 394 -21.03 -5.43 11.72
N HIS A 395 -20.51 -6.18 10.76
CA HIS A 395 -19.10 -6.59 10.80
C HIS A 395 -18.13 -5.46 10.44
N ASP A 396 -18.66 -4.46 9.74
CA ASP A 396 -18.01 -3.22 9.38
C ASP A 396 -18.93 -2.02 9.64
N PHE A 397 -18.38 -0.81 9.49
CA PHE A 397 -19.16 0.43 9.68
C PHE A 397 -19.70 1.00 8.38
N TYR A 398 -19.59 0.30 7.25
CA TYR A 398 -20.07 0.78 5.95
C TYR A 398 -21.59 0.53 5.80
N PRO A 399 -22.37 1.44 5.16
CA PRO A 399 -21.97 2.71 4.55
C PRO A 399 -22.03 3.89 5.54
N ALA A 400 -22.30 3.65 6.82
CA ALA A 400 -22.34 4.71 7.84
C ALA A 400 -21.00 5.46 7.89
N CYS A 401 -19.87 4.77 7.78
CA CYS A 401 -18.54 5.31 7.58
C CYS A 401 -17.95 4.81 6.25
N PRO A 402 -17.62 5.71 5.30
CA PRO A 402 -17.02 5.30 4.02
C PRO A 402 -15.58 4.80 4.17
N ALA A 403 -14.88 5.18 5.24
CA ALA A 403 -13.58 4.60 5.56
C ALA A 403 -13.68 3.14 6.06
N ILE A 404 -14.90 2.60 6.26
CA ILE A 404 -15.22 1.26 6.78
C ILE A 404 -14.86 1.06 8.27
N ASN A 405 -13.88 1.80 8.79
CA ASN A 405 -13.14 1.47 10.00
C ASN A 405 -13.10 2.61 11.06
N LEU A 406 -13.86 3.69 10.82
CA LEU A 406 -14.06 4.80 11.76
C LEU A 406 -12.80 5.51 12.26
N TYR A 407 -11.83 5.75 11.39
CA TYR A 407 -10.64 6.49 11.80
C TYR A 407 -10.31 7.60 10.84
N PHE A 408 -9.98 8.76 11.40
CA PHE A 408 -9.35 9.87 10.70
C PHE A 408 -8.63 10.72 11.75
N ASN A 409 -7.30 10.61 11.80
CA ASN A 409 -6.39 11.05 12.88
C ASN A 409 -6.64 10.42 14.26
N GLU A 410 -7.89 10.14 14.58
CA GLU A 410 -8.39 9.52 15.80
C GLU A 410 -9.61 8.65 15.48
N VAL A 411 -10.06 7.86 16.45
CA VAL A 411 -11.31 7.10 16.33
C VAL A 411 -12.50 8.07 16.25
N CYS A 412 -13.25 8.01 15.15
CA CYS A 412 -14.42 8.85 14.92
C CYS A 412 -15.56 8.46 15.86
N THR A 413 -15.90 9.38 16.76
CA THR A 413 -17.08 9.28 17.64
C THR A 413 -18.28 10.07 17.13
N ARG A 414 -18.03 11.02 16.21
CA ARG A 414 -19.02 11.83 15.49
C ARG A 414 -18.53 12.10 14.07
N CYS A 415 -19.42 12.24 13.10
CA CYS A 415 -19.06 12.53 11.71
C CYS A 415 -20.17 13.30 11.00
N ASP A 416 -20.10 14.63 11.02
CA ASP A 416 -20.97 15.49 10.22
C ASP A 416 -20.45 15.65 8.78
N ALA A 417 -21.15 16.44 7.97
CA ALA A 417 -20.77 16.70 6.58
C ALA A 417 -19.39 17.34 6.46
N ALA A 418 -19.02 18.24 7.38
CA ALA A 418 -17.73 18.93 7.36
C ALA A 418 -16.57 17.97 7.66
N ARG A 419 -16.68 17.16 8.73
CA ARG A 419 -15.66 16.14 9.05
C ARG A 419 -15.59 15.07 7.96
N LEU A 420 -16.71 14.72 7.34
CA LEU A 420 -16.71 13.77 6.23
C LEU A 420 -15.98 14.32 5.00
N ALA A 421 -16.18 15.60 4.67
CA ALA A 421 -15.47 16.26 3.57
C ALA A 421 -13.96 16.35 3.86
N ASP A 422 -13.59 16.73 5.08
CA ASP A 422 -12.20 16.79 5.53
C ASP A 422 -11.52 15.41 5.47
N CYS A 423 -12.21 14.37 5.95
CA CYS A 423 -11.77 12.98 5.84
C CYS A 423 -11.62 12.57 4.37
N ALA A 424 -12.56 12.92 3.49
CA ALA A 424 -12.48 12.57 2.07
C ALA A 424 -11.26 13.21 1.39
N ALA A 425 -10.87 14.43 1.79
CA ALA A 425 -9.72 15.14 1.25
C ALA A 425 -8.37 14.67 1.84
N HIS A 426 -8.33 14.40 3.15
CA HIS A 426 -7.07 14.23 3.90
C HIS A 426 -6.90 12.85 4.55
N ASN A 427 -7.81 11.91 4.31
CA ASN A 427 -7.68 10.51 4.71
C ASN A 427 -7.56 9.58 3.49
N PRO A 428 -6.58 9.81 2.60
CA PRO A 428 -6.47 9.15 1.32
C PRO A 428 -6.36 7.63 1.45
N ASP A 429 -5.69 7.10 2.48
CA ASP A 429 -5.45 5.66 2.61
C ASP A 429 -6.74 4.85 2.82
N PHE A 430 -7.74 5.47 3.45
CA PHE A 430 -9.00 4.80 3.80
C PHE A 430 -10.17 5.24 2.94
N ASN A 431 -10.05 6.39 2.27
CA ASN A 431 -10.97 6.80 1.23
C ASN A 431 -10.50 6.41 -0.17
N SER A 432 -9.25 5.95 -0.37
CA SER A 432 -8.68 5.54 -1.65
C SER A 432 -9.62 4.62 -2.43
N PRO A 433 -10.12 3.53 -1.82
CA PRO A 433 -10.97 2.61 -2.55
C PRO A 433 -12.32 3.26 -2.92
N TYR A 434 -12.70 4.40 -2.32
CA TYR A 434 -13.95 5.15 -2.60
C TYR A 434 -13.74 6.55 -3.20
N ARG A 435 -12.55 6.88 -3.72
CA ARG A 435 -12.22 8.24 -4.24
C ARG A 435 -13.17 8.73 -5.32
N VAL A 436 -13.73 7.81 -6.11
CA VAL A 436 -14.71 8.08 -7.17
C VAL A 436 -16.13 8.34 -6.65
N PHE A 437 -16.35 8.30 -5.33
CA PHE A 437 -17.66 8.42 -4.69
C PHE A 437 -17.79 9.77 -3.96
N PRO A 438 -18.50 10.77 -4.51
CA PRO A 438 -18.58 12.13 -3.97
C PRO A 438 -19.16 12.20 -2.55
N VAL A 439 -18.77 13.22 -1.79
CA VAL A 439 -19.20 13.42 -0.39
C VAL A 439 -20.72 13.55 -0.28
N GLU A 440 -21.35 14.25 -1.22
CA GLU A 440 -22.80 14.44 -1.28
C GLU A 440 -23.53 13.12 -1.51
N GLN A 441 -22.95 12.22 -2.32
CA GLN A 441 -23.50 10.89 -2.54
C GLN A 441 -23.37 10.03 -1.27
N ARG A 442 -22.22 10.08 -0.58
CA ARG A 442 -22.01 9.39 0.70
C ARG A 442 -23.03 9.80 1.76
N LEU A 443 -23.29 11.11 1.89
CA LEU A 443 -24.30 11.64 2.82
C LEU A 443 -25.70 11.16 2.45
N ARG A 444 -26.07 11.22 1.16
CA ARG A 444 -27.37 10.69 0.70
C ARG A 444 -27.55 9.22 1.02
N ILE A 445 -26.53 8.37 0.80
CA ILE A 445 -26.58 6.96 1.20
C ILE A 445 -26.73 6.79 2.72
N ARG A 446 -25.98 7.54 3.52
CA ARG A 446 -26.05 7.48 4.98
C ARG A 446 -27.45 7.85 5.50
N GLU A 447 -28.03 8.91 4.97
CA GLU A 447 -29.38 9.34 5.32
C GLU A 447 -30.45 8.36 4.82
N GLY A 448 -30.30 7.87 3.58
CA GLY A 448 -31.17 6.84 3.00
C GLY A 448 -31.17 5.55 3.81
N LEU A 449 -29.99 5.09 4.24
CA LEU A 449 -29.85 3.94 5.13
C LEU A 449 -30.63 4.16 6.43
N ALA A 450 -30.41 5.30 7.11
CA ALA A 450 -31.10 5.59 8.37
C ALA A 450 -32.62 5.62 8.20
N ARG A 451 -33.13 6.26 7.15
CA ARG A 451 -34.57 6.27 6.83
C ARG A 451 -35.12 4.87 6.58
N LEU A 452 -34.44 4.07 5.76
CA LEU A 452 -34.89 2.72 5.40
C LEU A 452 -34.91 1.79 6.60
N LEU A 453 -33.88 1.83 7.45
CA LEU A 453 -33.81 1.03 8.68
C LEU A 453 -34.90 1.40 9.70
N GLN A 454 -35.31 2.67 9.77
CA GLN A 454 -36.39 3.12 10.66
C GLN A 454 -37.78 2.75 10.14
N THR A 455 -37.94 2.70 8.82
CA THR A 455 -39.24 2.48 8.16
C THR A 455 -39.55 1.01 7.96
N HIS A 456 -38.53 0.17 7.85
CA HIS A 456 -38.66 -1.27 7.65
C HIS A 456 -38.32 -1.99 8.95
N ALA A 457 -38.97 -3.12 9.23
CA ALA A 457 -38.77 -3.91 10.43
C ALA A 457 -37.42 -4.66 10.40
N VAL A 458 -36.32 -3.90 10.43
CA VAL A 458 -34.94 -4.40 10.39
C VAL A 458 -34.38 -4.45 11.80
N THR A 459 -33.72 -5.56 12.15
CA THR A 459 -32.96 -5.65 13.40
C THR A 459 -31.47 -5.53 13.11
N MET A 460 -30.81 -4.63 13.84
CA MET A 460 -29.36 -4.46 13.77
C MET A 460 -28.70 -5.50 14.67
N VAL A 461 -27.72 -6.23 14.15
CA VAL A 461 -26.94 -7.21 14.90
C VAL A 461 -25.50 -6.73 14.96
N VAL A 462 -24.98 -6.59 16.17
CA VAL A 462 -23.59 -6.16 16.40
C VAL A 462 -22.79 -7.27 17.08
N PRO A 463 -21.52 -7.49 16.69
CA PRO A 463 -20.66 -8.45 17.38
C PRO A 463 -20.31 -8.04 18.81
N THR A 464 -20.19 -6.73 19.07
CA THR A 464 -19.96 -6.14 20.39
C THR A 464 -20.71 -4.80 20.53
N ASP A 465 -20.95 -4.35 21.76
CA ASP A 465 -21.73 -3.12 22.00
C ASP A 465 -21.02 -1.83 21.55
N SER A 466 -19.69 -1.82 21.49
CA SER A 466 -18.90 -0.70 20.94
C SER A 466 -19.30 -0.39 19.51
N VAL A 467 -19.64 -1.41 18.70
CA VAL A 467 -20.09 -1.19 17.32
C VAL A 467 -21.37 -0.37 17.30
N ARG A 468 -22.33 -0.68 18.17
CA ARG A 468 -23.56 0.12 18.36
C ARG A 468 -23.21 1.55 18.79
N ARG A 469 -22.38 1.71 19.83
CA ARG A 469 -21.99 3.03 20.35
C ARG A 469 -21.38 3.91 19.25
N HIS A 470 -20.49 3.33 18.45
CA HIS A 470 -19.87 4.03 17.34
C HIS A 470 -20.85 4.38 16.20
N LEU A 471 -21.68 3.42 15.76
CA LEU A 471 -22.69 3.65 14.72
C LEU A 471 -23.67 4.76 15.10
N VAL A 472 -24.17 4.75 16.34
CA VAL A 472 -25.05 5.81 16.85
C VAL A 472 -24.32 7.14 16.98
N GLY A 473 -23.04 7.12 17.37
CA GLY A 473 -22.22 8.34 17.44
C GLY A 473 -22.05 9.04 16.08
N ILE A 474 -21.79 8.27 15.02
CA ILE A 474 -21.62 8.84 13.67
C ILE A 474 -22.94 9.04 12.91
N VAL A 475 -23.99 8.29 13.24
CA VAL A 475 -25.33 8.41 12.65
C VAL A 475 -26.37 8.39 13.78
N PRO A 476 -26.63 9.53 14.44
CA PRO A 476 -27.52 9.60 15.61
C PRO A 476 -28.93 9.06 15.36
N ALA A 477 -29.43 9.16 14.13
CA ALA A 477 -30.73 8.62 13.73
C ALA A 477 -30.87 7.10 13.96
N LEU A 478 -29.77 6.35 14.03
CA LEU A 478 -29.80 4.91 14.33
C LEU A 478 -30.12 4.62 15.81
N GLY A 479 -30.06 5.60 16.70
CA GLY A 479 -30.24 5.40 18.15
C GLY A 479 -31.61 4.83 18.57
N ALA A 480 -32.64 5.01 17.74
CA ALA A 480 -33.98 4.47 17.98
C ALA A 480 -34.17 3.03 17.50
N LEU A 481 -33.20 2.46 16.77
CA LEU A 481 -33.31 1.11 16.23
C LEU A 481 -33.04 0.05 17.29
N ARG A 482 -33.57 -1.16 17.04
CA ARG A 482 -33.27 -2.34 17.85
C ARG A 482 -31.89 -2.88 17.49
N PHE A 483 -31.02 -2.98 18.50
CA PHE A 483 -29.72 -3.63 18.40
C PHE A 483 -29.70 -4.90 19.24
N GLU A 484 -29.19 -5.99 18.67
CA GLU A 484 -28.93 -7.25 19.36
C GLU A 484 -27.44 -7.57 19.28
N THR A 485 -26.84 -7.95 20.40
CA THR A 485 -25.42 -8.31 20.43
C THR A 485 -25.26 -9.80 20.29
N ILE A 486 -24.65 -10.26 19.19
CA ILE A 486 -24.35 -11.67 18.94
C ILE A 486 -22.84 -11.83 18.69
N PRO A 487 -22.06 -12.24 19.70
CA PRO A 487 -20.63 -12.50 19.54
C PRO A 487 -20.39 -13.64 18.55
N HIS A 488 -19.29 -13.59 17.80
CA HIS A 488 -18.97 -14.65 16.84
C HIS A 488 -18.46 -15.91 17.55
N GLY A 489 -18.90 -17.08 17.06
CA GLY A 489 -18.29 -18.35 17.44
C GLY A 489 -16.99 -18.59 16.66
N ARG A 490 -16.26 -19.66 17.02
CA ARG A 490 -15.05 -20.07 16.28
C ARG A 490 -14.98 -21.59 16.15
N ALA A 491 -14.47 -22.07 15.02
CA ALA A 491 -14.11 -23.46 14.81
C ALA A 491 -12.85 -23.61 13.91
N PRO A 492 -12.09 -24.71 14.02
CA PRO A 492 -12.15 -25.67 15.12
C PRO A 492 -11.87 -25.01 16.48
N ALA A 493 -12.35 -25.63 17.56
CA ALA A 493 -11.99 -25.21 18.90
C ALA A 493 -10.49 -25.46 19.11
N LEU A 494 -9.78 -24.46 19.62
CA LEU A 494 -8.37 -24.57 19.94
C LEU A 494 -8.20 -25.22 21.31
N ARG A 495 -7.22 -26.12 21.41
CA ARG A 495 -6.85 -26.65 22.72
C ARG A 495 -6.10 -25.60 23.54
N PRO A 496 -6.21 -25.64 24.88
CA PRO A 496 -5.34 -24.88 25.77
C PRO A 496 -3.85 -25.17 25.54
N VAL A 497 -3.03 -24.16 25.81
CA VAL A 497 -1.56 -24.23 25.81
C VAL A 497 -1.09 -24.20 27.27
N ALA A 498 -0.10 -25.03 27.60
CA ALA A 498 0.44 -25.09 28.95
C ALA A 498 1.12 -23.75 29.35
N PRO A 499 1.04 -23.33 30.62
CA PRO A 499 1.76 -22.15 31.08
C PRO A 499 3.28 -22.36 30.95
N PRO A 500 4.04 -21.29 30.67
CA PRO A 500 5.49 -21.39 30.53
C PRO A 500 6.15 -21.80 31.85
N ALA A 501 6.91 -22.90 31.84
CA ALA A 501 7.74 -23.34 32.96
C ALA A 501 9.13 -22.68 32.88
N ARG A 502 9.25 -21.40 33.26
CA ARG A 502 10.52 -20.63 33.22
C ARG A 502 10.82 -19.99 34.57
N GLY A 503 12.10 -19.96 34.94
CA GLY A 503 12.57 -19.46 36.25
C GLY A 503 12.56 -17.93 36.36
N ASP A 504 12.73 -17.45 37.59
CA ASP A 504 12.80 -16.02 37.90
C ASP A 504 13.93 -15.32 37.12
N GLY A 505 13.62 -14.16 36.54
CA GLY A 505 14.56 -13.38 35.72
C GLY A 505 14.66 -13.78 34.25
N ALA A 506 13.91 -14.79 33.78
CA ALA A 506 13.80 -15.08 32.34
C ALA A 506 13.18 -13.90 31.57
N ARG A 507 13.59 -13.67 30.32
CA ARG A 507 12.98 -12.62 29.48
C ARG A 507 11.49 -12.87 29.22
N LEU A 508 10.70 -11.82 29.12
CA LEU A 508 9.27 -11.91 28.80
C LEU A 508 9.11 -12.39 27.35
N ARG A 509 8.23 -13.35 27.06
CA ARG A 509 7.89 -13.78 25.69
C ARG A 509 6.49 -13.31 25.34
N ILE A 510 6.40 -12.47 24.32
CA ILE A 510 5.16 -11.83 23.89
C ILE A 510 4.76 -12.38 22.54
N LEU A 511 3.57 -12.96 22.46
CA LEU A 511 2.95 -13.39 21.21
C LEU A 511 2.16 -12.25 20.59
N VAL A 512 2.55 -11.77 19.41
CA VAL A 512 1.77 -10.84 18.61
C VAL A 512 1.05 -11.63 17.53
N LEU A 513 -0.28 -11.77 17.64
CA LEU A 513 -1.06 -12.67 16.79
C LEU A 513 -1.85 -11.92 15.71
N GLY A 514 -1.69 -12.35 14.46
CA GLY A 514 -2.39 -11.84 13.29
C GLY A 514 -1.58 -10.87 12.44
N ILE A 515 -2.23 -10.42 11.35
CA ILE A 515 -1.62 -9.57 10.33
C ILE A 515 -1.17 -8.24 10.93
N GLN A 516 0.06 -7.83 10.63
CA GLN A 516 0.55 -6.50 10.97
C GLN A 516 0.24 -5.53 9.84
N SER A 517 -0.57 -4.53 10.15
CA SER A 517 -0.86 -3.40 9.28
C SER A 517 -0.84 -2.12 10.10
N VAL A 518 -0.86 -0.96 9.44
CA VAL A 518 -1.04 0.33 10.12
C VAL A 518 -2.22 0.26 11.10
N THR A 519 -3.30 -0.41 10.70
CA THR A 519 -4.50 -0.54 11.52
C THR A 519 -4.43 -1.54 12.66
N LYS A 520 -3.55 -2.53 12.55
CA LYS A 520 -3.31 -3.54 13.58
C LYS A 520 -2.15 -3.18 14.51
N GLY A 521 -1.79 -1.88 14.56
CA GLY A 521 -0.82 -1.35 15.50
C GLY A 521 0.65 -1.46 15.07
N MET A 522 0.92 -1.65 13.78
CA MET A 522 2.28 -1.75 13.25
C MET A 522 3.15 -0.53 13.60
N LYS A 523 2.59 0.68 13.51
CA LYS A 523 3.30 1.92 13.91
C LYS A 523 3.68 1.90 15.38
N LEU A 524 2.71 1.58 16.23
CA LEU A 524 2.90 1.47 17.68
C LEU A 524 3.97 0.41 18.02
N LEU A 525 3.94 -0.74 17.34
CA LEU A 525 4.93 -1.80 17.48
C LEU A 525 6.34 -1.30 17.13
N PHE A 526 6.51 -0.59 16.00
CA PHE A 526 7.80 -0.03 15.62
C PHE A 526 8.35 0.96 16.64
N GLU A 527 7.50 1.83 17.19
CA GLU A 527 7.88 2.86 18.16
C GLU A 527 8.36 2.29 19.50
N VAL A 528 7.83 1.12 19.92
CA VAL A 528 8.23 0.47 21.18
C VAL A 528 9.34 -0.56 21.02
N LEU A 529 9.57 -1.07 19.81
CA LEU A 529 10.44 -2.23 19.58
C LEU A 529 11.88 -2.06 20.14
N PRO A 530 12.57 -0.92 19.97
CA PRO A 530 13.94 -0.75 20.48
C PRO A 530 14.04 -0.87 22.00
N GLU A 531 13.02 -0.41 22.74
CA GLU A 531 13.00 -0.52 24.20
C GLU A 531 12.49 -1.89 24.65
N LEU A 532 11.48 -2.40 23.96
CA LEU A 532 10.83 -3.66 24.30
C LEU A 532 11.78 -4.85 24.16
N THR A 533 12.57 -4.88 23.08
CA THR A 533 13.61 -5.90 22.87
C THR A 533 14.76 -5.82 23.86
N GLY A 534 14.79 -4.79 24.73
CA GLY A 534 15.69 -4.75 25.87
C GLY A 534 15.39 -5.81 26.94
N PHE A 535 14.11 -6.14 27.16
CA PHE A 535 13.67 -7.02 28.26
C PHE A 535 12.71 -8.16 27.83
N ALA A 536 12.17 -8.09 26.60
CA ALA A 536 11.25 -9.09 26.07
C ALA A 536 11.71 -9.64 24.72
N ASP A 537 11.22 -10.84 24.38
CA ASP A 537 11.31 -11.48 23.07
C ASP A 537 9.92 -11.47 22.44
N LEU A 538 9.82 -11.04 21.18
CA LEU A 538 8.56 -10.96 20.45
C LEU A 538 8.44 -12.09 19.43
N TYR A 539 7.24 -12.64 19.31
CA TYR A 539 6.90 -13.68 18.35
C TYR A 539 5.69 -13.21 17.56
N LEU A 540 5.90 -12.79 16.31
CA LEU A 540 4.85 -12.35 15.41
C LEU A 540 4.36 -13.56 14.64
N VAL A 541 3.12 -14.00 14.87
CA VAL A 541 2.53 -15.17 14.23
C VAL A 541 1.36 -14.77 13.34
N GLY A 542 1.43 -15.12 12.06
CA GLY A 542 0.46 -14.67 11.04
C GLY A 542 0.75 -13.27 10.49
N ALA A 543 2.02 -12.84 10.53
CA ALA A 543 2.42 -11.47 10.16
C ALA A 543 2.34 -11.19 8.64
N LYS A 544 2.23 -12.23 7.81
CA LYS A 544 2.26 -12.18 6.35
C LYS A 544 3.43 -11.33 5.83
N GLU A 545 3.24 -10.59 4.74
CA GLU A 545 4.30 -9.81 4.09
C GLU A 545 4.87 -8.70 4.98
N ALA A 546 4.11 -8.19 5.95
CA ALA A 546 4.61 -7.21 6.91
C ALA A 546 5.65 -7.79 7.88
N GLY A 547 5.68 -9.11 8.04
CA GLY A 547 6.66 -9.84 8.83
C GLY A 547 8.11 -9.61 8.38
N GLU A 548 8.35 -9.37 7.08
CA GLU A 548 9.69 -9.12 6.53
C GLU A 548 10.38 -7.92 7.20
N LEU A 549 9.61 -6.90 7.60
CA LEU A 549 10.14 -5.71 8.25
C LEU A 549 10.73 -6.00 9.65
N PHE A 550 10.40 -7.16 10.22
CA PHE A 550 10.77 -7.57 11.56
C PHE A 550 11.76 -8.74 11.60
N ARG A 551 11.91 -9.50 10.50
CA ARG A 551 12.62 -10.79 10.45
C ARG A 551 14.10 -10.74 10.89
N TYR A 552 14.74 -9.59 10.78
CA TYR A 552 16.15 -9.40 11.16
C TYR A 552 16.34 -8.52 12.41
N ARG A 553 15.26 -8.16 13.11
CA ARG A 553 15.34 -7.38 14.35
C ARG A 553 15.77 -8.31 15.50
N PRO A 554 16.82 -7.95 16.27
CA PRO A 554 17.20 -8.71 17.47
C PRO A 554 16.01 -8.87 18.43
N GLY A 555 15.81 -10.08 18.96
CA GLY A 555 14.72 -10.36 19.90
C GLY A 555 13.33 -10.49 19.26
N VAL A 556 13.24 -10.59 17.93
CA VAL A 556 11.97 -10.79 17.21
C VAL A 556 12.02 -12.06 16.36
N GLN A 557 10.96 -12.86 16.43
CA GLN A 557 10.75 -14.04 15.59
C GLN A 557 9.44 -13.88 14.81
N VAL A 558 9.42 -14.37 13.59
CA VAL A 558 8.30 -14.18 12.65
C VAL A 558 7.87 -15.51 12.08
N VAL A 559 6.58 -15.79 12.16
CA VAL A 559 5.86 -16.85 11.44
C VAL A 559 4.89 -16.16 10.50
N ASP A 560 5.08 -16.31 9.19
CA ASP A 560 4.33 -15.53 8.19
C ASP A 560 2.86 -15.92 8.15
N GLU A 561 2.59 -17.22 8.09
CA GLU A 561 1.24 -17.78 7.97
C GLU A 561 1.08 -19.00 8.88
N TYR A 562 -0.15 -19.26 9.30
CA TYR A 562 -0.51 -20.45 10.05
C TYR A 562 -1.89 -20.94 9.64
N ARG A 563 -2.11 -22.25 9.72
CA ARG A 563 -3.45 -22.84 9.73
C ARG A 563 -3.95 -22.82 11.16
N LEU A 564 -5.24 -22.53 11.35
CA LEU A 564 -5.81 -22.39 12.69
C LEU A 564 -5.60 -23.64 13.57
N GLU A 565 -5.71 -24.83 12.98
CA GLU A 565 -5.49 -26.12 13.66
C GLU A 565 -4.05 -26.34 14.15
N ASP A 566 -3.07 -25.72 13.49
CA ASP A 566 -1.64 -25.82 13.84
C ASP A 566 -1.22 -24.80 14.90
N LEU A 567 -2.06 -23.76 15.12
CA LEU A 567 -1.73 -22.65 16.01
C LEU A 567 -1.34 -23.10 17.43
N PRO A 568 -2.03 -24.04 18.10
CA PRO A 568 -1.63 -24.48 19.44
C PRO A 568 -0.23 -25.10 19.48
N ALA A 569 0.16 -25.83 18.44
CA ALA A 569 1.49 -26.45 18.36
C ALA A 569 2.59 -25.39 18.16
N ILE A 570 2.34 -24.39 17.31
CA ILE A 570 3.24 -23.24 17.13
C ILE A 570 3.43 -22.52 18.47
N VAL A 571 2.32 -22.27 19.18
CA VAL A 571 2.33 -21.54 20.44
C VAL A 571 2.99 -22.34 21.57
N ASP A 572 2.84 -23.66 21.63
CA ASP A 572 3.59 -24.51 22.57
C ASP A 572 5.10 -24.36 22.38
N GLY A 573 5.58 -24.31 21.13
CA GLY A 573 7.00 -24.10 20.83
C GLY A 573 7.53 -22.74 21.29
N ILE A 574 6.66 -21.73 21.34
CA ILE A 574 6.98 -20.38 21.81
C ILE A 574 6.92 -20.30 23.35
N ALA A 575 5.90 -20.93 23.95
CA ALA A 575 5.51 -20.81 25.35
C ALA A 575 5.42 -19.34 25.82
N PRO A 576 4.51 -18.53 25.23
CA PRO A 576 4.41 -17.11 25.54
C PRO A 576 3.83 -16.86 26.94
N ASP A 577 4.30 -15.79 27.58
CA ASP A 577 3.76 -15.33 28.86
C ASP A 577 2.40 -14.67 28.67
N CYS A 578 2.27 -13.89 27.59
CA CYS A 578 1.07 -13.17 27.22
C CYS A 578 0.94 -12.97 25.70
N GLY A 579 -0.26 -12.62 25.25
CA GLY A 579 -0.55 -12.22 23.88
C GLY A 579 -0.77 -10.71 23.80
N LEU A 580 -0.29 -10.07 22.75
CA LEU A 580 -0.36 -8.63 22.55
C LEU A 580 -1.15 -8.30 21.29
N LEU A 581 -2.22 -7.52 21.43
CA LEU A 581 -3.12 -7.08 20.37
C LEU A 581 -3.11 -5.55 20.28
N LEU A 582 -2.56 -5.03 19.18
CA LEU A 582 -2.17 -3.61 19.07
C LEU A 582 -3.11 -2.75 18.23
N SER A 583 -4.27 -3.27 17.80
CA SER A 583 -5.15 -2.52 16.89
C SER A 583 -5.51 -1.15 17.45
N THR A 584 -5.11 -0.08 16.79
CA THR A 584 -5.41 1.30 17.21
C THR A 584 -6.80 1.78 16.75
N TRP A 585 -7.58 0.84 16.20
CA TRP A 585 -8.84 1.05 15.50
C TRP A 585 -9.92 0.27 16.23
N PRO A 586 -11.18 0.72 16.22
CA PRO A 586 -12.26 0.01 16.88
C PRO A 586 -12.60 -1.27 16.12
N GLU A 587 -11.91 -2.37 16.48
CA GLU A 587 -12.25 -3.70 16.03
C GLU A 587 -13.73 -3.98 16.33
N THR A 588 -14.45 -4.57 15.37
CA THR A 588 -15.83 -4.98 15.62
C THR A 588 -15.90 -6.24 16.48
N PHE A 589 -14.89 -7.12 16.42
CA PHE A 589 -14.85 -8.34 17.22
C PHE A 589 -13.45 -8.81 17.63
N SER A 590 -12.56 -9.04 16.66
CA SER A 590 -11.27 -9.75 16.78
C SER A 590 -11.36 -11.27 17.04
N TYR A 591 -11.05 -12.06 16.00
CA TYR A 591 -10.88 -13.51 16.13
C TYR A 591 -9.58 -13.88 16.87
N THR A 592 -8.52 -13.08 16.73
CA THR A 592 -7.24 -13.35 17.41
C THR A 592 -7.37 -13.24 18.93
N LEU A 593 -8.24 -12.36 19.44
CA LEU A 593 -8.59 -12.37 20.86
C LEU A 593 -9.25 -13.70 21.27
N SER A 594 -10.21 -14.20 20.49
CA SER A 594 -10.84 -15.49 20.77
C SER A 594 -9.84 -16.65 20.75
N GLU A 595 -8.83 -16.58 19.89
CA GLU A 595 -7.76 -17.57 19.78
C GLU A 595 -6.85 -17.54 21.02
N LEU A 596 -6.45 -16.36 21.48
CA LEU A 596 -5.70 -16.21 22.74
C LEU A 596 -6.49 -16.74 23.95
N LEU A 597 -7.77 -16.39 24.06
CA LEU A 597 -8.63 -16.83 25.15
C LEU A 597 -8.80 -18.35 25.17
N GLN A 598 -9.04 -19.00 24.02
CA GLN A 598 -9.15 -20.46 23.95
C GLN A 598 -7.86 -21.20 24.31
N MET A 599 -6.71 -20.60 23.97
CA MET A 599 -5.40 -21.14 24.33
C MET A 599 -4.99 -20.80 25.78
N HIS A 600 -5.86 -20.11 26.54
CA HIS A 600 -5.61 -19.62 27.90
C HIS A 600 -4.42 -18.68 28.02
N ILE A 601 -4.16 -17.85 27.01
CA ILE A 601 -3.07 -16.89 26.99
C ILE A 601 -3.60 -15.53 27.47
N PRO A 602 -3.03 -14.94 28.54
CA PRO A 602 -3.41 -13.61 29.00
C PRO A 602 -3.32 -12.55 27.88
N PRO A 603 -4.43 -11.91 27.49
CA PRO A 603 -4.41 -10.89 26.45
C PRO A 603 -4.07 -9.51 27.03
N LEU A 604 -3.13 -8.82 26.40
CA LEU A 604 -2.88 -7.39 26.54
C LEU A 604 -3.37 -6.73 25.25
N ALA A 605 -4.31 -5.80 25.35
CA ALA A 605 -4.91 -5.19 24.18
C ALA A 605 -5.10 -3.68 24.33
N THR A 606 -5.15 -2.96 23.21
CA THR A 606 -5.57 -1.56 23.20
C THR A 606 -7.01 -1.40 23.71
N ARG A 607 -7.30 -0.31 24.42
CA ARG A 607 -8.62 0.02 24.96
C ARG A 607 -9.54 0.61 23.90
N VAL A 608 -9.76 -0.12 22.81
CA VAL A 608 -10.53 0.36 21.65
C VAL A 608 -11.47 -0.73 21.14
N GLY A 609 -12.70 -0.36 20.78
CA GLY A 609 -13.68 -1.24 20.16
C GLY A 609 -13.95 -2.53 20.95
N GLY A 610 -14.05 -3.63 20.22
CA GLY A 610 -14.41 -4.95 20.74
C GLY A 610 -13.41 -5.52 21.76
N PHE A 611 -12.17 -5.02 21.85
CA PHE A 611 -11.28 -5.40 22.94
C PHE A 611 -11.79 -4.89 24.29
N ALA A 612 -12.20 -3.62 24.36
CA ALA A 612 -12.69 -3.01 25.58
C ALA A 612 -14.02 -3.63 26.07
N ASP A 613 -14.83 -4.15 25.14
CA ASP A 613 -16.08 -4.83 25.50
C ASP A 613 -15.87 -6.28 25.97
N ARG A 614 -14.78 -6.92 25.54
CA ARG A 614 -14.54 -8.35 25.73
C ARG A 614 -13.48 -8.67 26.77
N ILE A 615 -12.76 -7.67 27.27
CA ILE A 615 -11.74 -7.81 28.30
C ILE A 615 -12.15 -6.98 29.52
N ARG A 616 -12.21 -7.63 30.68
CA ARG A 616 -12.31 -6.97 31.99
C ARG A 616 -10.91 -6.66 32.47
N ASP A 617 -10.55 -5.40 32.34
CA ASP A 617 -9.20 -4.89 32.60
C ASP A 617 -8.72 -5.24 34.02
N GLY A 618 -7.57 -5.92 34.10
CA GLY A 618 -6.97 -6.40 35.34
C GLY A 618 -7.51 -7.74 35.85
N GLU A 619 -8.62 -8.25 35.30
CA GLU A 619 -9.22 -9.53 35.68
C GLU A 619 -8.87 -10.65 34.70
N ASP A 620 -9.32 -10.55 33.45
CA ASP A 620 -9.15 -11.58 32.40
C ASP A 620 -8.33 -11.09 31.19
N GLY A 621 -7.74 -9.89 31.32
CA GLY A 621 -6.78 -9.31 30.40
C GLY A 621 -6.32 -7.95 30.91
N ILE A 622 -5.53 -7.24 30.11
CA ILE A 622 -5.10 -5.88 30.43
C ILE A 622 -5.37 -4.97 29.24
N LEU A 623 -5.99 -3.83 29.53
CA LEU A 623 -6.26 -2.80 28.55
C LEU A 623 -5.33 -1.60 28.75
N PHE A 624 -4.77 -1.09 27.66
CA PHE A 624 -3.94 0.11 27.65
C PHE A 624 -4.39 1.05 26.53
N ASP A 625 -4.14 2.34 26.67
CA ASP A 625 -4.50 3.30 25.61
C ASP A 625 -3.61 3.09 24.38
N PRO A 626 -4.09 3.35 23.15
CA PRO A 626 -3.39 3.04 21.90
C PRO A 626 -2.21 3.97 21.60
N ASP A 627 -1.33 4.16 22.58
CA ASP A 627 -0.15 5.01 22.54
C ASP A 627 1.09 4.33 23.13
N ARG A 628 2.25 4.85 22.76
CA ARG A 628 3.57 4.34 23.13
C ARG A 628 3.80 4.28 24.64
N ALA A 629 3.39 5.31 25.37
CA ALA A 629 3.67 5.43 26.80
C ALA A 629 2.86 4.41 27.59
N SER A 630 1.57 4.29 27.28
CA SER A 630 0.66 3.33 27.90
C SER A 630 1.08 1.89 27.64
N LEU A 631 1.49 1.57 26.41
CA LEU A 631 1.99 0.23 26.06
C LEU A 631 3.27 -0.14 26.84
N LEU A 632 4.27 0.73 26.86
CA LEU A 632 5.53 0.46 27.59
C LEU A 632 5.30 0.36 29.10
N ALA A 633 4.45 1.22 29.67
CA ALA A 633 4.09 1.15 31.09
C ALA A 633 3.40 -0.17 31.43
N CYS A 634 2.45 -0.61 30.58
CA CYS A 634 1.77 -1.89 30.71
C CYS A 634 2.76 -3.07 30.72
N LEU A 635 3.66 -3.13 29.73
CA LEU A 635 4.62 -4.22 29.57
C LEU A 635 5.66 -4.25 30.71
N ARG A 636 6.15 -3.09 31.15
CA ARG A 636 7.08 -3.01 32.29
C ARG A 636 6.42 -3.42 33.61
N ALA A 637 5.17 -3.04 33.83
CA ALA A 637 4.42 -3.46 35.02
C ALA A 637 4.22 -4.97 35.05
N ILE A 638 4.03 -5.59 33.88
CA ILE A 638 3.90 -7.04 33.74
C ILE A 638 5.21 -7.78 33.92
N ASP A 639 6.31 -7.24 33.39
CA ASP A 639 7.63 -7.82 33.62
C ASP A 639 8.02 -7.78 35.11
N ALA A 640 7.60 -6.73 35.83
CA ALA A 640 7.83 -6.57 37.26
C ALA A 640 6.93 -7.43 38.18
N ASP A 641 5.68 -7.72 37.80
CA ASP A 641 4.76 -8.61 38.54
C ASP A 641 4.20 -9.71 37.63
N ARG A 642 4.99 -10.78 37.45
CA ARG A 642 4.54 -11.98 36.70
C ARG A 642 3.43 -12.75 37.41
N GLY A 643 3.28 -12.56 38.72
CA GLY A 643 2.15 -13.11 39.49
C GLY A 643 0.82 -12.57 38.97
N ARG A 644 0.79 -11.35 38.44
CA ARG A 644 -0.40 -10.79 37.77
C ARG A 644 -0.82 -11.57 36.54
N LEU A 645 0.12 -11.99 35.68
CA LEU A 645 -0.19 -12.81 34.50
C LEU A 645 -0.75 -14.17 34.88
N ALA A 646 -0.23 -14.79 35.95
CA ALA A 646 -0.75 -16.06 36.45
C ALA A 646 -2.20 -15.94 36.94
N ARG A 647 -2.53 -14.86 37.65
CA ARG A 647 -3.91 -14.57 38.08
C ARG A 647 -4.85 -14.37 36.90
N ILE A 648 -4.42 -13.59 35.90
CA ILE A 648 -5.20 -13.36 34.67
C ILE A 648 -5.40 -14.66 33.92
N ARG A 649 -4.37 -15.50 33.79
CA ARG A 649 -4.46 -16.81 33.14
C ARG A 649 -5.53 -17.69 33.79
N ALA A 650 -5.52 -17.78 35.12
CA ALA A 650 -6.53 -18.53 35.87
C ALA A 650 -7.96 -17.99 35.66
N ALA A 651 -8.12 -16.68 35.47
CA ALA A 651 -9.41 -16.09 35.12
C ALA A 651 -9.83 -16.42 33.69
N VAL A 652 -8.90 -16.43 32.74
CA VAL A 652 -9.16 -16.79 31.33
C VAL A 652 -9.55 -18.27 31.20
N GLU A 653 -8.94 -19.18 31.98
CA GLU A 653 -9.21 -20.62 31.97
C GLU A 653 -10.69 -20.99 32.21
N VAL A 654 -11.42 -20.16 32.94
CA VAL A 654 -12.83 -20.39 33.27
C VAL A 654 -13.80 -19.61 32.37
N LEU A 655 -13.29 -18.84 31.41
CA LEU A 655 -14.14 -18.11 30.48
C LEU A 655 -14.84 -19.06 29.51
N PRO A 656 -16.14 -18.86 29.26
CA PRO A 656 -16.87 -19.70 28.30
C PRO A 656 -16.35 -19.45 26.87
N VAL A 657 -16.04 -20.54 26.17
CA VAL A 657 -15.73 -20.51 24.75
C VAL A 657 -17.03 -20.63 23.96
N ARG A 658 -17.30 -19.64 23.12
CA ARG A 658 -18.51 -19.62 22.30
C ARG A 658 -18.34 -20.47 21.04
N SER A 659 -19.22 -21.44 20.85
CA SER A 659 -19.20 -22.30 19.66
C SER A 659 -19.89 -21.66 18.46
N LEU A 660 -19.65 -22.20 17.26
CA LEU A 660 -20.43 -21.82 16.07
C LEU A 660 -21.92 -22.19 16.20
N ALA A 661 -22.23 -23.30 16.89
CA ALA A 661 -23.60 -23.73 17.11
C ALA A 661 -24.37 -22.73 17.99
N ASP A 662 -23.75 -22.21 19.05
CA ASP A 662 -24.35 -21.18 19.91
C ASP A 662 -24.61 -19.90 19.12
N MET A 663 -23.65 -19.48 18.28
CA MET A 663 -23.82 -18.32 17.41
C MET A 663 -25.02 -18.50 16.47
N VAL A 664 -25.08 -19.61 15.73
CA VAL A 664 -26.17 -19.89 14.79
C VAL A 664 -27.52 -19.97 15.51
N ALA A 665 -27.57 -20.61 16.69
CA ALA A 665 -28.79 -20.69 17.50
C ALA A 665 -29.33 -19.31 17.89
N ASP A 666 -28.45 -18.36 18.22
CA ASP A 666 -28.85 -16.99 18.57
C ASP A 666 -29.44 -16.24 17.37
N TYR A 667 -28.85 -16.40 16.17
CA TYR A 667 -29.44 -15.87 14.93
C TYR A 667 -30.79 -16.51 14.62
N HIS A 668 -30.95 -17.82 14.84
CA HIS A 668 -32.23 -18.51 14.63
C HIS A 668 -33.31 -18.05 15.62
N ARG A 669 -32.95 -17.75 16.87
CA ARG A 669 -33.88 -17.16 17.85
C ARG A 669 -34.31 -15.76 17.44
N LEU A 670 -33.39 -14.97 16.88
CA LEU A 670 -33.69 -13.62 16.44
C LEU A 670 -34.54 -13.58 15.16
N LEU A 671 -34.35 -14.56 14.28
CA LEU A 671 -35.02 -14.67 12.98
C LEU A 671 -35.70 -16.03 12.84
N PRO A 672 -36.81 -16.27 13.56
CA PRO A 672 -37.53 -17.54 13.48
C PRO A 672 -38.17 -17.70 12.10
N LEU A 673 -37.89 -18.81 11.42
CA LEU A 673 -38.45 -19.13 10.12
C LEU A 673 -39.23 -20.46 10.18
N PRO A 674 -40.39 -20.56 9.52
CA PRO A 674 -41.18 -21.78 9.52
C PRO A 674 -40.46 -22.89 8.75
N ALA A 675 -40.39 -24.09 9.33
CA ALA A 675 -39.86 -25.25 8.63
C ALA A 675 -40.74 -25.59 7.40
N GLY A 676 -40.12 -26.00 6.30
CA GLY A 676 -40.83 -26.38 5.08
C GLY A 676 -39.94 -27.16 4.12
N GLU A 677 -40.56 -28.06 3.35
CA GLU A 677 -39.90 -28.73 2.23
C GLU A 677 -40.00 -27.83 0.99
N LEU A 678 -38.88 -27.19 0.64
CA LEU A 678 -38.81 -26.29 -0.52
C LEU A 678 -37.98 -26.93 -1.63
N MET A 679 -38.38 -26.69 -2.88
CA MET A 679 -37.63 -27.05 -4.07
C MET A 679 -37.11 -25.77 -4.71
N ILE A 680 -35.79 -25.68 -4.84
CA ILE A 680 -35.10 -24.50 -5.37
C ILE A 680 -34.25 -24.86 -6.58
N PRO A 681 -33.94 -23.90 -7.47
CA PRO A 681 -33.03 -24.13 -8.58
C PRO A 681 -31.68 -24.68 -8.10
N ALA A 682 -31.21 -25.74 -8.77
CA ALA A 682 -29.85 -26.24 -8.66
C ALA A 682 -28.92 -25.46 -9.59
N ALA A 683 -27.61 -25.54 -9.36
CA ALA A 683 -26.62 -25.00 -10.29
C ALA A 683 -26.77 -25.69 -11.66
N GLY A 684 -27.10 -24.91 -12.71
CA GLY A 684 -27.15 -25.41 -14.09
C GLY A 684 -25.77 -25.85 -14.59
N PRO A 685 -25.68 -26.70 -15.64
CA PRO A 685 -24.42 -27.24 -16.22
C PRO A 685 -23.34 -26.15 -16.39
N SER A 686 -22.06 -26.48 -16.16
CA SER A 686 -21.00 -25.47 -16.35
C SER A 686 -20.94 -25.17 -17.84
N ASP A 687 -20.89 -23.88 -18.15
CA ASP A 687 -20.72 -23.40 -19.51
C ASP A 687 -19.36 -22.69 -19.60
N PRO A 688 -18.64 -22.83 -20.74
CA PRO A 688 -17.31 -22.25 -20.90
C PRO A 688 -17.25 -20.75 -20.67
N ALA A 689 -18.37 -20.04 -20.88
CA ALA A 689 -18.44 -18.60 -20.74
C ALA A 689 -18.41 -18.22 -19.25
N THR A 690 -19.28 -18.82 -18.44
CA THR A 690 -19.29 -18.65 -16.98
C THR A 690 -17.95 -19.03 -16.36
N ASP A 691 -17.36 -20.16 -16.78
CA ASP A 691 -16.06 -20.60 -16.25
C ASP A 691 -14.94 -19.61 -16.59
N SER A 692 -14.95 -19.04 -17.81
CA SER A 692 -13.98 -18.02 -18.22
C SER A 692 -14.13 -16.71 -17.43
N LEU A 693 -15.36 -16.27 -17.13
CA LEU A 693 -15.59 -15.09 -16.30
C LEU A 693 -15.14 -15.32 -14.86
N LEU A 694 -15.46 -16.49 -14.30
CA LEU A 694 -14.99 -16.83 -12.95
C LEU A 694 -13.46 -16.83 -12.91
N ALA A 695 -12.78 -17.41 -13.89
CA ALA A 695 -11.31 -17.38 -13.97
C ALA A 695 -10.78 -15.93 -14.05
N ALA A 696 -11.39 -15.09 -14.89
CA ALA A 696 -11.03 -13.67 -15.00
C ALA A 696 -11.23 -12.92 -13.68
N LEU A 697 -12.33 -13.16 -12.97
CA LEU A 697 -12.61 -12.56 -11.66
C LEU A 697 -11.58 -12.98 -10.60
N HIS A 698 -11.18 -14.25 -10.58
CA HIS A 698 -10.13 -14.72 -9.67
C HIS A 698 -8.77 -14.07 -9.98
N SER A 699 -8.41 -13.99 -11.26
CA SER A 699 -7.18 -13.33 -11.71
C SER A 699 -7.18 -11.83 -11.38
N TRP A 700 -8.30 -11.15 -11.66
CA TRP A 700 -8.46 -9.72 -11.38
C TRP A 700 -8.42 -9.40 -9.89
N LYS A 701 -9.04 -10.23 -9.03
CA LYS A 701 -8.90 -10.08 -7.57
C LYS A 701 -7.44 -10.22 -7.14
N GLY A 702 -6.71 -11.17 -7.72
CA GLY A 702 -5.27 -11.30 -7.53
C GLY A 702 -4.54 -10.00 -7.87
N ALA A 703 -4.76 -9.47 -9.07
CA ALA A 703 -4.16 -8.22 -9.53
C ALA A 703 -4.58 -6.98 -8.70
N ARG A 704 -5.87 -6.81 -8.40
CA ARG A 704 -6.38 -5.71 -7.56
C ARG A 704 -5.85 -5.78 -6.14
N SER A 705 -5.73 -6.97 -5.56
CA SER A 705 -5.08 -7.16 -4.26
C SER A 705 -3.59 -6.81 -4.32
N LEU A 706 -2.93 -7.00 -5.45
CA LEU A 706 -1.53 -6.62 -5.66
C LEU A 706 -1.40 -5.09 -5.83
N GLY A 707 -2.27 -4.47 -6.62
CA GLY A 707 -2.32 -3.01 -6.83
C GLY A 707 -2.64 -2.23 -5.55
N VAL A 708 -3.64 -2.65 -4.78
CA VAL A 708 -3.92 -2.07 -3.44
C VAL A 708 -2.73 -2.31 -2.48
N ARG A 709 -2.04 -3.46 -2.58
CA ARG A 709 -0.83 -3.73 -1.80
C ARG A 709 0.34 -2.83 -2.20
N LEU A 710 0.44 -2.42 -3.46
CA LEU A 710 1.45 -1.48 -3.97
C LEU A 710 1.13 -0.04 -3.50
N ASP A 711 -0.11 0.42 -3.63
CA ASP A 711 -0.55 1.73 -3.09
C ASP A 711 -0.30 1.82 -1.57
N MET A 712 -0.62 0.76 -0.81
CA MET A 712 -0.34 0.70 0.62
C MET A 712 1.15 0.54 0.93
N LYS A 713 1.97 -0.03 0.03
CA LYS A 713 3.43 -0.08 0.21
C LYS A 713 4.05 1.29 -0.03
N GLU A 714 3.56 2.06 -1.00
CA GLU A 714 3.99 3.43 -1.23
C GLU A 714 3.65 4.35 -0.05
N GLY A 715 2.43 4.28 0.48
CA GLY A 715 2.06 5.00 1.70
C GLY A 715 2.92 4.60 2.92
N ARG A 716 3.23 3.30 3.06
CA ARG A 716 4.11 2.79 4.13
C ARG A 716 5.58 3.20 3.96
N LEU A 717 6.08 3.30 2.72
CA LEU A 717 7.43 3.80 2.43
C LEU A 717 7.56 5.28 2.78
N ARG A 718 6.51 6.09 2.54
CA ARG A 718 6.46 7.50 2.95
C ARG A 718 6.56 7.65 4.46
N GLU A 719 5.78 6.90 5.24
CA GLU A 719 5.82 6.98 6.72
C GLU A 719 7.17 6.54 7.31
N VAL A 720 7.78 5.48 6.76
CA VAL A 720 9.11 5.01 7.18
C VAL A 720 10.20 6.02 6.81
N HIS A 721 10.09 6.65 5.64
CA HIS A 721 11.00 7.69 5.18
C HIS A 721 10.91 8.95 6.06
N GLU A 722 9.70 9.44 6.36
CA GLU A 722 9.48 10.57 7.27
C GLU A 722 10.01 10.28 8.68
N ALA A 723 9.81 9.05 9.17
CA ALA A 723 10.36 8.63 10.45
C ALA A 723 11.90 8.59 10.45
N LEU A 724 12.52 8.14 9.35
CA LEU A 724 13.98 8.13 9.17
C LEU A 724 14.57 9.54 9.08
N GLU A 725 13.93 10.46 8.37
CA GLU A 725 14.37 11.84 8.25
C GLU A 725 14.27 12.59 9.59
N ARG A 726 13.21 12.35 10.36
CA ARG A 726 13.12 12.85 11.74
C ARG A 726 14.24 12.33 12.64
N LEU A 727 14.54 11.02 12.57
CA LEU A 727 15.63 10.41 13.34
C LEU A 727 17.02 10.92 12.89
N ARG A 728 17.20 11.20 11.60
CA ARG A 728 18.42 11.85 11.08
C ARG A 728 18.57 13.27 11.62
N GLY A 729 17.50 14.06 11.61
CA GLY A 729 17.50 15.41 12.19
C GLY A 729 17.83 15.40 13.69
N GLU A 730 17.28 14.46 14.45
CA GLU A 730 17.60 14.27 15.87
C GLU A 730 19.08 13.88 16.08
N ALA A 731 19.61 12.97 15.24
CA ALA A 731 21.01 12.55 15.29
C ALA A 731 21.98 13.69 14.92
N GLU A 732 21.62 14.54 13.96
CA GLU A 732 22.39 15.73 13.60
C GLU A 732 22.38 16.78 14.71
N GLY A 733 21.23 16.99 15.36
CA GLY A 733 21.10 17.84 16.54
C GLY A 733 21.98 17.37 17.70
N LEU A 734 22.01 16.05 17.97
CA LEU A 734 22.88 15.46 18.98
C LEU A 734 24.37 15.62 18.65
N ARG A 735 24.76 15.44 17.37
CA ARG A 735 26.13 15.65 16.91
C ARG A 735 26.57 17.11 17.01
N ALA A 736 25.67 18.05 16.73
CA ALA A 736 25.93 19.47 16.90
C ALA A 736 26.15 19.83 18.38
N ALA A 737 25.30 19.33 19.28
CA ALA A 737 25.44 19.53 20.72
C ALA A 737 26.73 18.92 21.29
N LEU A 738 27.16 17.77 20.76
CA LEU A 738 28.46 17.16 21.10
C LEU A 738 29.64 18.03 20.66
N ARG A 739 29.62 18.56 19.42
CA ARG A 739 30.66 19.48 18.93
C ARG A 739 30.75 20.75 19.77
N GLU A 740 29.61 21.31 20.18
CA GLU A 740 29.56 22.50 21.03
C GLU A 740 30.12 22.23 22.43
N ARG A 741 29.83 21.06 23.02
CA ARG A 741 30.45 20.63 24.29
C ARG A 741 31.95 20.40 24.15
N ASP A 742 32.42 19.78 23.07
CA ASP A 742 33.84 19.55 22.82
C ASP A 742 34.59 20.86 22.63
N GLN A 743 33.98 21.82 21.94
CA GLN A 743 34.52 23.17 21.78
C GLN A 743 34.57 23.93 23.12
N HIS A 744 33.53 23.81 23.94
CA HIS A 744 33.52 24.39 25.29
C HIS A 744 34.56 23.75 26.21
N ILE A 745 34.77 22.43 26.11
CA ILE A 745 35.83 21.72 26.83
C ILE A 745 37.21 22.20 26.37
N ALA A 746 37.41 22.36 25.06
CA ALA A 746 38.65 22.89 24.49
C ALA A 746 38.93 24.34 24.94
N GLU A 747 37.91 25.20 25.01
CA GLU A 747 38.01 26.57 25.53
C GLU A 747 38.36 26.61 27.03
N ILE A 748 37.77 25.71 27.83
CA ILE A 748 38.13 25.56 29.26
C ILE A 748 39.59 25.11 29.40
N HIS A 749 40.07 24.22 28.53
CA HIS A 749 41.47 23.77 28.51
C HIS A 749 42.44 24.84 28.01
N ALA A 750 42.02 25.72 27.12
CA ALA A 750 42.80 26.83 26.58
C ALA A 750 42.77 28.09 27.47
N SER A 751 41.84 28.18 28.42
CA SER A 751 41.70 29.32 29.33
C SER A 751 42.93 29.51 30.23
N THR A 752 43.55 30.69 30.16
CA THR A 752 44.67 31.12 31.03
C THR A 752 44.21 31.64 32.40
N SER A 753 42.91 31.58 32.70
CA SER A 753 42.35 31.99 34.00
C SER A 753 42.71 31.00 35.11
N TRP A 754 43.55 31.45 36.05
CA TRP A 754 44.06 30.65 37.18
C TRP A 754 42.96 30.12 38.13
N ARG A 755 41.74 30.67 38.06
CA ARG A 755 40.61 30.28 38.92
C ARG A 755 39.88 29.02 38.42
N VAL A 756 39.95 28.69 37.12
CA VAL A 756 39.24 27.54 36.52
C VAL A 756 40.14 26.31 36.37
N SER A 757 41.44 26.50 36.13
CA SER A 757 42.39 25.42 35.81
C SER A 757 42.99 24.67 37.01
N ARG A 758 42.77 25.14 38.25
CA ARG A 758 43.39 24.59 39.47
C ARG A 758 42.80 23.25 39.95
N PRO A 759 41.47 23.00 39.93
CA PRO A 759 40.90 21.72 40.33
C PRO A 759 41.18 20.59 39.33
N LEU A 760 41.20 20.90 38.03
CA LEU A 760 41.33 19.92 36.95
C LEU A 760 42.77 19.40 36.77
N ARG A 761 43.79 20.22 37.05
CA ARG A 761 45.19 19.77 37.06
C ARG A 761 45.48 18.75 38.17
N TRP A 762 44.78 18.85 39.29
CA TRP A 762 44.89 17.89 40.41
C TRP A 762 44.28 16.52 40.05
N LEU A 763 43.11 16.50 39.40
CA LEU A 763 42.47 15.28 38.89
C LEU A 763 43.30 14.58 37.81
N GLY A 764 43.92 15.32 36.89
CA GLY A 764 44.82 14.76 35.87
C GLY A 764 46.09 14.12 36.44
N LEU A 765 46.60 14.64 37.56
CA LEU A 765 47.74 14.07 38.29
C LEU A 765 47.35 12.79 39.06
N CYS A 766 46.13 12.72 39.61
CA CYS A 766 45.62 11.51 40.27
C CYS A 766 45.36 10.38 39.27
N MET A 767 44.82 10.67 38.08
CA MET A 767 44.57 9.64 37.06
C MET A 767 45.86 9.06 36.45
N LYS A 768 46.95 9.84 36.38
CA LYS A 768 48.27 9.32 35.95
C LYS A 768 48.93 8.40 36.98
N ARG A 769 48.59 8.50 38.27
CA ARG A 769 49.07 7.58 39.32
C ARG A 769 48.28 6.26 39.40
N LEU A 770 47.07 6.21 38.85
CA LEU A 770 46.22 5.01 38.82
C LEU A 770 46.43 4.14 37.56
N ARG A 771 47.22 4.62 36.59
CA ARG A 771 47.60 3.88 35.37
C ARG A 771 49.10 3.53 35.31
N GLY A 772 49.79 3.57 36.44
CA GLY A 772 51.20 3.18 36.59
C GLY A 772 51.32 1.87 37.37
#